data_AF-A0A1U7UKV6-F1
#
_entry.id   AF-A0A1U7UKV6-F1
#
_cell.length_a   1.000
_cell.length_b   1.000
_cell.length_c   1.000
_cell.angle_alpha   90.00
_cell.angle_beta   90.00
_cell.angle_gamma   90.00
#
_symmetry.space_group_name_H-M   'P 1'
#
loop_
_entity.id
_entity.type
_entity.pdbx_description
1 polymer ?
#
loop_
_entity_poly.entity_id
_entity_poly.type
_entity_poly.pdbx_seq_one_letter_code
_entity_poly.pdbx_strand_id
1 'polypeptide(L)'
;MLHDVFFNGASWPRKVPNGIYTERWSSPAFHNRNSKFREKLPWDVGEKARPAAVESPRCQRGKVFLCRHLHQAVREESHASCIFACVVASTMLGEEWMFYNLRKEHTTLLEKISLLILDEMPKAEYSSLFNDFVESEFFLIDGDSLLITCICDISLKLGQNLHFFYLVERYLVDLTSKGGQFAIVFFKDAECAYFNFPELLSLRTALILHLQENTTVDVQTKFSGCLSREWNIFLEESCPYFLIVSDEGLNDAQTHLFNFLIIQSWAVKINAVLSSGQASGILRLYAYLLPSMHRNRKFFEQNKKEIERAYITLLKQLEESRALALAPLFGNLKWKNMMEEARETISLLKQVWPEGSDIRRVLCVTSCSLSLRMYHHFLENRKNSSGQKADSEQMKGNCLTLQDMEDLCRLYCLNVVFLLNLPLSQRAHTRVITSSWIKDVQTLFKMKKWCEYFILSNIHMFEFWNLNLIHLPDLSDEPLLKNIAFYYENENAQTKEKKEHENVQGLQLNLGNVIVKDYEHLWSAVSTLVRKFEVGQPFPVRTTKLHFLKNKSSPIKDSSKEKMPNLGFIPMSSNVVDKFAGDILKDLPFLKSDDPTVTSLVKQKEFDELVHWHSHKPLSDDYDRSKCQFTESSKDPRVLKSLQKYHVFQRFYGNSLESISSKLIVTQTAKSKKSFSEPKSKKTHETKAEIITRENKKRLLAKEEQKEEQKWSALSFSIEEEMKENLNSGIKSLEEFLKSCKSNSVKLRVEVAGLTACLKTWKEHCRSEEGKITKDLSIAVQMMKRIHSLMEKYPELLQESDRELIARCLKYLGFNELASSLSPTQKAGDDIKKKKSDKYSIGIGPVRFQLQYMGHHLIRDERKDPDPRVHDFIPDTWQRELLDVVDNYESAVIVAPTSSGKTYASYYCMEKVLKESDDGVVVYVAPTKALVNQVAATVQNRFTKNLPSGEALCGVFTREYRHDALNSQVLITVPACFEILLLAPHRQNWVKKIRYVIFDEVHCLGGEIGAEVWEHLLVMIRCPFLALSATISNPGHLTEWLQSVKWYWKQEDERVGKNLASKRHAGYRAHVPKDCSQGKQSHKVRLVLYGERYNDLEKHICSIRHNDIYFDHFHPCAALTADH
;
A
#
# COMPACT_ATOMS: atom_id res chain seq x y z
N MET A 1 35.13 -3.61 43.67
CA MET A 1 34.54 -4.95 43.53
C MET A 1 34.30 -5.12 42.03
N LEU A 2 35.13 -5.81 41.23
CA LEU A 2 35.67 -7.19 41.38
C LEU A 2 34.52 -8.19 41.55
N HIS A 3 34.30 -9.24 40.76
CA HIS A 3 34.98 -9.81 39.58
C HIS A 3 33.93 -10.60 38.72
N ASP A 4 34.15 -11.25 37.55
CA ASP A 4 35.08 -11.15 36.38
C ASP A 4 35.10 -12.53 35.63
N VAL A 5 35.67 -12.61 34.41
CA VAL A 5 36.09 -13.83 33.64
C VAL A 5 34.98 -14.88 33.30
N PHE A 6 34.84 -15.48 32.10
CA PHE A 6 35.84 -15.78 31.07
C PHE A 6 35.42 -15.50 29.61
N PHE A 7 36.38 -14.94 28.87
CA PHE A 7 36.53 -14.98 27.41
C PHE A 7 37.75 -15.86 27.09
N ASN A 8 37.72 -16.64 26.00
CA ASN A 8 38.86 -17.04 25.14
C ASN A 8 38.43 -18.17 24.18
N GLY A 9 38.80 -18.21 22.89
CA GLY A 9 39.56 -17.23 22.10
C GLY A 9 40.57 -17.86 21.14
N ALA A 10 40.30 -17.82 19.83
CA ALA A 10 41.26 -17.89 18.70
C ALA A 10 40.46 -17.93 17.37
N SER A 11 40.91 -17.41 16.22
CA SER A 11 41.81 -16.28 15.90
C SER A 11 41.69 -16.02 14.39
N TRP A 12 41.70 -14.76 13.93
CA TRP A 12 41.61 -14.40 12.51
C TRP A 12 42.83 -14.85 11.70
N PRO A 13 42.73 -14.98 10.35
CA PRO A 13 43.17 -13.85 9.52
C PRO A 13 42.27 -13.52 8.31
N ARG A 14 42.33 -12.25 7.90
CA ARG A 14 41.69 -11.70 6.69
C ARG A 14 42.24 -12.33 5.41
N LYS A 15 41.37 -12.53 4.40
CA LYS A 15 41.67 -12.25 2.99
C LYS A 15 40.38 -12.03 2.18
N VAL A 16 40.31 -10.89 1.50
CA VAL A 16 39.29 -10.52 0.50
C VAL A 16 39.84 -10.94 -0.88
N PRO A 17 39.02 -11.49 -1.78
CA PRO A 17 38.65 -10.71 -2.97
C PRO A 17 37.20 -10.89 -3.48
N ASN A 18 36.66 -9.78 -3.99
CA ASN A 18 35.69 -9.58 -5.07
C ASN A 18 35.07 -10.81 -5.78
N GLY A 19 33.77 -10.73 -6.13
CA GLY A 19 33.24 -11.56 -7.22
C GLY A 19 31.72 -11.69 -7.32
N ILE A 20 31.09 -10.70 -7.95
CA ILE A 20 29.84 -10.76 -8.74
C ILE A 20 29.58 -12.15 -9.37
N TYR A 21 28.33 -12.64 -9.43
CA TYR A 21 27.77 -13.16 -10.69
C TYR A 21 26.24 -13.15 -10.78
N THR A 22 25.77 -13.06 -12.02
CA THR A 22 24.43 -12.70 -12.47
C THR A 22 23.70 -13.85 -13.18
N GLU A 23 22.39 -13.95 -12.89
CA GLU A 23 21.29 -14.20 -13.83
C GLU A 23 21.35 -15.28 -14.95
N ARG A 24 20.41 -16.24 -14.82
CA ARG A 24 19.23 -16.44 -15.73
C ARG A 24 19.46 -17.08 -17.14
N TRP A 25 18.40 -17.70 -17.70
CA TRP A 25 17.84 -17.50 -19.07
C TRP A 25 17.22 -18.73 -19.79
N SER A 26 15.88 -18.73 -19.85
CA SER A 26 14.98 -18.86 -21.03
C SER A 26 14.87 -20.09 -21.96
N SER A 27 13.61 -20.34 -22.34
CA SER A 27 13.09 -21.15 -23.46
C SER A 27 13.38 -20.59 -24.87
N PRO A 28 13.24 -21.39 -25.95
CA PRO A 28 13.64 -21.02 -27.33
C PRO A 28 12.51 -20.41 -28.19
N ALA A 29 12.91 -19.81 -29.32
CA ALA A 29 12.02 -19.23 -30.34
C ALA A 29 12.17 -19.89 -31.71
N PHE A 30 11.07 -19.91 -32.49
CA PHE A 30 11.05 -20.37 -33.88
C PHE A 30 11.69 -19.36 -34.85
N HIS A 31 12.27 -19.84 -35.95
CA HIS A 31 12.83 -19.01 -37.02
C HIS A 31 12.03 -19.11 -38.33
N ASN A 32 12.13 -18.05 -39.13
CA ASN A 32 11.36 -17.80 -40.34
C ASN A 32 12.33 -17.69 -41.53
N ARG A 33 11.95 -18.17 -42.73
CA ARG A 33 12.73 -17.96 -43.97
C ARG A 33 11.81 -17.58 -45.13
N ASN A 34 12.20 -16.52 -45.84
CA ASN A 34 11.59 -16.05 -47.08
C ASN A 34 12.47 -16.41 -48.28
N SER A 35 11.86 -16.88 -49.38
CA SER A 35 12.42 -16.70 -50.74
C SER A 35 11.32 -16.81 -51.80
N LYS A 36 11.36 -15.91 -52.78
CA LYS A 36 10.39 -15.78 -53.89
C LYS A 36 10.51 -16.93 -54.91
N PHE A 37 9.40 -17.31 -55.55
CA PHE A 37 9.37 -17.61 -57.00
C PHE A 37 7.95 -17.41 -57.58
N ARG A 38 7.86 -17.04 -58.86
CA ARG A 38 6.62 -16.98 -59.67
C ARG A 38 6.53 -18.25 -60.53
N GLU A 39 5.32 -18.78 -60.76
CA GLU A 39 4.73 -18.97 -62.11
C GLU A 39 3.37 -19.73 -62.10
N LYS A 40 2.51 -19.36 -63.07
CA LYS A 40 1.49 -20.14 -63.83
C LYS A 40 0.35 -20.94 -63.10
N LEU A 41 -0.87 -20.48 -63.42
CA LEU A 41 -2.17 -21.21 -63.52
C LEU A 41 -2.11 -22.33 -64.62
N PRO A 42 -3.16 -23.17 -64.94
CA PRO A 42 -4.62 -23.01 -64.70
C PRO A 42 -5.48 -24.32 -64.48
N TRP A 43 -6.83 -24.14 -64.34
CA TRP A 43 -7.95 -25.12 -64.53
C TRP A 43 -8.09 -26.32 -63.53
N ASP A 44 -9.25 -26.92 -63.20
CA ASP A 44 -10.67 -26.60 -63.52
C ASP A 44 -11.75 -27.24 -62.60
N VAL A 45 -13.01 -26.80 -62.78
CA VAL A 45 -14.33 -27.47 -62.52
C VAL A 45 -14.74 -27.90 -61.10
N GLY A 46 -15.95 -27.50 -60.68
CA GLY A 46 -16.70 -28.18 -59.58
C GLY A 46 -17.80 -27.38 -58.87
N GLU A 47 -18.80 -26.83 -59.57
CA GLU A 47 -19.90 -26.07 -58.94
C GLU A 47 -20.85 -26.91 -58.05
N LYS A 48 -21.36 -26.32 -56.95
CA LYS A 48 -22.82 -26.13 -56.74
C LYS A 48 -23.20 -25.22 -55.56
N ALA A 49 -23.95 -24.15 -55.92
CA ALA A 49 -25.02 -23.43 -55.20
C ALA A 49 -24.86 -22.92 -53.73
N ARG A 50 -25.18 -21.64 -53.54
CA ARG A 50 -25.41 -20.94 -52.24
C ARG A 50 -26.89 -21.09 -51.78
N PRO A 51 -27.29 -20.62 -50.59
CA PRO A 51 -27.51 -19.18 -50.33
C PRO A 51 -26.65 -18.62 -49.18
N ALA A 52 -26.64 -17.29 -49.04
CA ALA A 52 -25.74 -16.58 -48.13
C ALA A 52 -26.38 -16.19 -46.79
N ALA A 53 -25.58 -16.28 -45.72
CA ALA A 53 -25.73 -15.48 -44.51
C ALA A 53 -24.36 -14.89 -44.16
N VAL A 54 -24.32 -13.62 -43.72
CA VAL A 54 -23.08 -12.88 -43.49
C VAL A 54 -22.58 -13.11 -42.06
N GLU A 55 -21.55 -13.93 -41.90
CA GLU A 55 -20.77 -14.00 -40.65
C GLU A 55 -19.41 -13.30 -40.81
N SER A 56 -19.04 -12.50 -39.80
CA SER A 56 -17.79 -11.74 -39.81
C SER A 56 -16.63 -12.53 -39.20
N PRO A 57 -15.39 -12.42 -39.72
CA PRO A 57 -14.25 -13.22 -39.28
C PRO A 57 -13.62 -12.69 -37.98
N ARG A 58 -14.38 -12.71 -36.88
CA ARG A 58 -13.85 -12.50 -35.51
C ARG A 58 -14.28 -13.56 -34.48
N CYS A 59 -15.25 -14.43 -34.79
CA CYS A 59 -15.78 -15.41 -33.82
C CYS A 59 -14.94 -16.71 -33.66
N GLN A 60 -13.90 -16.93 -34.48
CA GLN A 60 -13.08 -18.16 -34.42
C GLN A 60 -11.80 -18.07 -33.57
N ARG A 61 -11.45 -16.91 -32.99
CA ARG A 61 -10.24 -16.80 -32.13
C ARG A 61 -10.48 -17.10 -30.64
N GLY A 62 -11.73 -17.08 -30.16
CA GLY A 62 -12.07 -17.44 -28.77
C GLY A 62 -11.99 -18.95 -28.48
N LYS A 63 -12.49 -19.80 -29.38
CA LYS A 63 -12.53 -21.27 -29.18
C LYS A 63 -11.20 -21.99 -29.41
N VAL A 64 -10.17 -21.31 -29.94
CA VAL A 64 -8.90 -21.96 -30.34
C VAL A 64 -7.80 -21.85 -29.27
N PHE A 65 -7.92 -20.97 -28.28
CA PHE A 65 -6.90 -20.84 -27.23
C PHE A 65 -7.07 -21.86 -26.09
N LEU A 66 -8.31 -22.16 -25.67
CA LEU A 66 -8.59 -23.21 -24.68
C LEU A 66 -8.20 -24.60 -25.20
N CYS A 67 -8.49 -24.88 -26.48
CA CYS A 67 -8.09 -26.14 -27.11
C CYS A 67 -6.57 -26.31 -27.30
N ARG A 68 -5.74 -25.27 -27.18
CA ARG A 68 -4.29 -25.42 -27.39
C ARG A 68 -3.54 -25.97 -26.18
N HIS A 69 -3.98 -25.65 -24.96
CA HIS A 69 -3.48 -26.32 -23.76
C HIS A 69 -4.03 -27.74 -23.65
N LEU A 70 -5.31 -27.96 -23.99
CA LEU A 70 -5.91 -29.30 -24.05
C LEU A 70 -5.25 -30.21 -25.11
N HIS A 71 -4.94 -29.74 -26.32
CA HIS A 71 -4.28 -30.60 -27.32
C HIS A 71 -2.81 -30.91 -27.04
N GLN A 72 -2.12 -30.09 -26.26
CA GLN A 72 -0.74 -30.40 -25.84
C GLN A 72 -0.73 -31.34 -24.62
N ALA A 73 -1.74 -31.28 -23.75
CA ALA A 73 -1.99 -32.26 -22.69
C ALA A 73 -2.46 -33.65 -23.18
N VAL A 74 -2.88 -33.78 -24.45
CA VAL A 74 -3.35 -35.03 -25.07
C VAL A 74 -2.24 -35.78 -25.85
N ARG A 75 -0.98 -35.33 -25.76
CA ARG A 75 0.17 -36.01 -26.41
C ARG A 75 1.30 -36.48 -25.49
N GLU A 76 1.20 -36.24 -24.19
CA GLU A 76 2.07 -36.84 -23.19
C GLU A 76 1.20 -37.49 -22.12
N GLU A 77 1.20 -38.82 -22.06
CA GLU A 77 0.51 -39.59 -21.01
C GLU A 77 1.09 -39.22 -19.64
N SER A 78 0.45 -38.29 -18.95
CA SER A 78 0.90 -37.75 -17.67
C SER A 78 -0.28 -37.55 -16.71
N HIS A 79 -0.02 -37.78 -15.43
CA HIS A 79 -1.03 -38.12 -14.42
C HIS A 79 -2.07 -37.04 -14.06
N ALA A 80 -2.06 -35.86 -14.68
CA ALA A 80 -2.90 -34.73 -14.31
C ALA A 80 -4.41 -35.03 -14.43
N SER A 81 -4.83 -35.74 -15.48
CA SER A 81 -6.24 -36.13 -15.67
C SER A 81 -6.74 -37.12 -14.61
N CYS A 82 -5.87 -37.94 -14.02
CA CYS A 82 -6.26 -38.89 -12.98
C CYS A 82 -6.50 -38.27 -11.61
N ILE A 83 -5.89 -37.14 -11.28
CA ILE A 83 -6.05 -36.52 -9.95
C ILE A 83 -7.42 -35.85 -9.85
N PHE A 84 -7.78 -35.05 -10.86
CA PHE A 84 -9.14 -34.49 -10.98
C PHE A 84 -10.18 -35.62 -11.13
N ALA A 85 -9.90 -36.63 -11.96
CA ALA A 85 -10.80 -37.78 -12.12
C ALA A 85 -10.91 -38.68 -10.88
N CYS A 86 -9.98 -38.71 -9.92
CA CYS A 86 -10.17 -39.50 -8.69
C CYS A 86 -11.16 -38.84 -7.71
N VAL A 87 -11.19 -37.50 -7.67
CA VAL A 87 -12.20 -36.75 -6.93
C VAL A 87 -13.55 -36.88 -7.65
N VAL A 88 -13.59 -36.62 -8.97
CA VAL A 88 -14.82 -36.59 -9.78
C VAL A 88 -15.42 -37.98 -10.10
N ALA A 89 -14.62 -39.03 -10.30
CA ALA A 89 -15.16 -40.38 -10.51
C ALA A 89 -15.79 -40.99 -9.25
N SER A 90 -15.59 -40.35 -8.09
CA SER A 90 -16.30 -40.69 -6.86
C SER A 90 -17.64 -39.94 -6.70
N THR A 91 -17.89 -38.88 -7.50
CA THR A 91 -19.10 -38.03 -7.39
C THR A 91 -20.16 -38.27 -8.47
N MET A 92 -19.77 -38.73 -9.67
CA MET A 92 -20.66 -38.85 -10.85
C MET A 92 -21.91 -39.75 -10.70
N LEU A 93 -22.08 -40.50 -9.60
CA LEU A 93 -23.28 -41.32 -9.35
C LEU A 93 -24.35 -40.64 -8.47
N GLY A 94 -24.12 -39.40 -8.02
CA GLY A 94 -25.09 -38.62 -7.23
C GLY A 94 -25.51 -37.27 -7.82
N GLU A 95 -24.79 -36.77 -8.83
CA GLU A 95 -24.88 -35.36 -9.26
C GLU A 95 -26.08 -35.04 -10.16
N GLU A 96 -26.61 -36.00 -10.93
CA GLU A 96 -27.76 -35.77 -11.83
C GLU A 96 -29.06 -35.35 -11.11
N TRP A 97 -29.19 -35.63 -9.80
CA TRP A 97 -30.37 -35.29 -9.01
C TRP A 97 -30.30 -33.92 -8.30
N MET A 98 -29.11 -33.38 -8.04
CA MET A 98 -28.96 -32.11 -7.30
C MET A 98 -29.27 -30.89 -8.18
N PHE A 99 -28.94 -30.94 -9.47
CA PHE A 99 -29.19 -29.83 -10.40
C PHE A 99 -30.68 -29.59 -10.73
N TYR A 100 -31.54 -30.59 -10.52
CA TYR A 100 -32.93 -30.55 -10.98
C TYR A 100 -33.89 -29.68 -10.14
N ASN A 101 -33.43 -29.15 -8.99
CA ASN A 101 -34.28 -28.43 -8.03
C ASN A 101 -34.02 -26.92 -7.88
N LEU A 102 -33.10 -26.33 -8.66
CA LEU A 102 -33.08 -24.87 -8.84
C LEU A 102 -34.35 -24.46 -9.63
N ARG A 103 -35.18 -23.58 -9.05
CA ARG A 103 -36.28 -22.96 -9.80
C ARG A 103 -35.70 -22.29 -11.05
N LYS A 104 -36.20 -22.65 -12.23
CA LYS A 104 -35.72 -22.17 -13.55
C LYS A 104 -35.45 -20.67 -13.62
N GLU A 105 -36.19 -19.86 -12.88
CA GLU A 105 -36.01 -18.41 -12.78
C GLU A 105 -34.61 -18.01 -12.25
N HIS A 106 -34.13 -18.64 -11.17
CA HIS A 106 -32.87 -18.27 -10.51
C HIS A 106 -31.63 -18.83 -11.21
N THR A 107 -31.71 -20.00 -11.86
CA THR A 107 -30.63 -20.57 -12.68
C THR A 107 -30.18 -19.59 -13.75
N THR A 108 -31.13 -18.94 -14.44
CA THR A 108 -30.80 -17.94 -15.48
C THR A 108 -30.09 -16.69 -14.94
N LEU A 109 -30.19 -16.37 -13.65
CA LEU A 109 -29.43 -15.27 -13.05
C LEU A 109 -28.00 -15.71 -12.72
N LEU A 110 -27.82 -16.91 -12.15
CA LEU A 110 -26.50 -17.48 -11.85
C LEU A 110 -25.67 -17.67 -13.14
N GLU A 111 -26.31 -18.10 -14.22
CA GLU A 111 -25.72 -18.15 -15.57
C GLU A 111 -25.32 -16.76 -16.07
N LYS A 112 -26.19 -15.74 -15.98
CA LYS A 112 -25.87 -14.35 -16.37
C LYS A 112 -24.70 -13.77 -15.58
N ILE A 113 -24.65 -14.04 -14.28
CA ILE A 113 -23.56 -13.66 -13.37
C ILE A 113 -22.24 -14.28 -13.83
N SER A 114 -22.24 -15.59 -14.06
CA SER A 114 -21.04 -16.34 -14.46
C SER A 114 -20.57 -15.90 -15.85
N LEU A 115 -21.49 -15.70 -16.80
CA LEU A 115 -21.19 -15.15 -18.14
C LEU A 115 -20.64 -13.72 -18.10
N LEU A 116 -21.09 -12.87 -17.16
CA LEU A 116 -20.53 -11.52 -16.99
C LEU A 116 -19.08 -11.57 -16.53
N ILE A 117 -18.75 -12.42 -15.56
CA ILE A 117 -17.38 -12.61 -15.06
C ILE A 117 -16.50 -13.19 -16.17
N LEU A 118 -16.96 -14.24 -16.87
CA LEU A 118 -16.26 -14.84 -18.01
C LEU A 118 -16.06 -13.89 -19.21
N ASP A 119 -16.93 -12.89 -19.41
CA ASP A 119 -16.71 -11.83 -20.42
C ASP A 119 -15.60 -10.87 -19.97
N GLU A 120 -15.45 -10.58 -18.68
CA GLU A 120 -14.42 -9.67 -18.15
C GLU A 120 -13.05 -10.34 -17.91
N MET A 121 -12.96 -11.65 -17.65
CA MET A 121 -11.67 -12.37 -17.46
C MET A 121 -10.68 -12.19 -18.62
N PRO A 122 -11.04 -12.30 -19.92
CA PRO A 122 -10.13 -12.02 -21.04
C PRO A 122 -9.72 -10.55 -21.18
N LYS A 123 -10.37 -9.64 -20.45
CA LYS A 123 -10.07 -8.20 -20.39
C LYS A 123 -9.25 -7.82 -19.14
N ALA A 124 -9.06 -8.75 -18.20
CA ALA A 124 -8.31 -8.52 -16.97
C ALA A 124 -6.86 -8.09 -17.27
N GLU A 125 -6.36 -7.10 -16.52
CA GLU A 125 -4.97 -6.67 -16.67
C GLU A 125 -4.06 -7.60 -15.85
N TYR A 126 -3.06 -8.18 -16.52
CA TYR A 126 -2.04 -8.98 -15.83
C TYR A 126 -0.93 -8.07 -15.34
N SER A 127 -0.95 -7.75 -14.04
CA SER A 127 -0.12 -6.72 -13.43
C SER A 127 0.51 -7.18 -12.11
N SER A 128 1.54 -6.48 -11.66
CA SER A 128 2.08 -6.66 -10.30
C SER A 128 1.06 -6.12 -9.29
N LEU A 129 0.67 -6.93 -8.31
CA LEU A 129 -0.21 -6.54 -7.21
C LEU A 129 0.51 -5.61 -6.23
N PHE A 130 1.80 -5.88 -5.99
CA PHE A 130 2.68 -5.02 -5.22
C PHE A 130 3.40 -4.08 -6.18
N ASN A 131 3.21 -2.78 -6.00
CA ASN A 131 3.95 -1.74 -6.71
C ASN A 131 5.12 -1.31 -5.84
N ASP A 132 6.34 -1.43 -6.36
CA ASP A 132 7.53 -1.30 -5.53
C ASP A 132 7.68 0.13 -4.95
N PHE A 133 7.89 0.20 -3.64
CA PHE A 133 8.12 1.37 -2.77
C PHE A 133 6.86 2.14 -2.27
N VAL A 134 6.64 1.97 -0.95
CA VAL A 134 5.90 2.81 0.02
C VAL A 134 4.39 2.64 0.18
N GLU A 135 3.63 2.14 -0.80
CA GLU A 135 2.18 1.93 -0.64
C GLU A 135 1.74 0.52 -1.08
N SER A 136 1.92 -0.46 -0.19
CA SER A 136 1.14 -1.70 -0.19
C SER A 136 -0.26 -1.41 0.34
N GLU A 137 -1.11 -0.83 -0.49
CA GLU A 137 -2.50 -0.50 -0.13
C GLU A 137 -3.20 -1.73 0.49
N PHE A 138 -3.90 -1.52 1.60
CA PHE A 138 -4.56 -2.61 2.32
C PHE A 138 -5.50 -3.40 1.40
N PHE A 139 -5.37 -4.72 1.39
CA PHE A 139 -6.18 -5.61 0.57
C PHE A 139 -6.72 -6.79 1.38
N LEU A 140 -7.67 -7.51 0.80
CA LEU A 140 -8.31 -8.65 1.46
C LEU A 140 -8.04 -9.94 0.69
N ILE A 141 -7.99 -11.05 1.43
CA ILE A 141 -7.89 -12.40 0.88
C ILE A 141 -9.12 -13.17 1.34
N ASP A 142 -9.90 -13.72 0.41
CA ASP A 142 -10.94 -14.69 0.75
C ASP A 142 -10.29 -15.99 1.22
N GLY A 143 -10.53 -16.36 2.48
CA GLY A 143 -9.91 -17.52 3.13
C GLY A 143 -10.37 -18.86 2.55
N ASP A 144 -11.58 -18.91 2.01
CA ASP A 144 -12.10 -20.06 1.28
C ASP A 144 -11.41 -20.22 -0.09
N SER A 145 -11.17 -19.12 -0.80
CA SER A 145 -10.36 -19.10 -2.02
C SER A 145 -8.91 -19.51 -1.75
N LEU A 146 -8.31 -19.07 -0.64
CA LEU A 146 -6.97 -19.49 -0.20
C LEU A 146 -6.91 -21.01 0.07
N LEU A 147 -7.91 -21.55 0.77
CA LEU A 147 -8.08 -22.97 1.04
C LEU A 147 -8.17 -23.78 -0.27
N ILE A 148 -9.02 -23.40 -1.21
CA ILE A 148 -9.14 -24.08 -2.51
C ILE A 148 -7.84 -23.98 -3.33
N THR A 149 -7.22 -22.80 -3.38
CA THR A 149 -5.97 -22.60 -4.12
C THR A 149 -4.85 -23.52 -3.62
N CYS A 150 -4.75 -23.73 -2.30
CA CYS A 150 -3.74 -24.63 -1.72
C CYS A 150 -4.12 -26.12 -1.83
N ILE A 151 -5.42 -26.47 -1.82
CA ILE A 151 -5.88 -27.85 -2.06
C ILE A 151 -5.60 -28.30 -3.49
N CYS A 152 -5.72 -27.37 -4.46
CA CYS A 152 -5.51 -27.64 -5.88
C CYS A 152 -4.02 -27.56 -6.31
N ASP A 153 -3.07 -27.28 -5.41
CA ASP A 153 -1.63 -27.29 -5.71
C ASP A 153 -1.18 -28.71 -6.11
N ILE A 154 -0.54 -28.82 -7.26
CA ILE A 154 -0.07 -30.09 -7.87
C ILE A 154 0.88 -30.87 -6.95
N SER A 155 1.57 -30.19 -6.04
CA SER A 155 2.49 -30.81 -5.08
C SER A 155 1.77 -31.47 -3.89
N LEU A 156 0.54 -31.06 -3.57
CA LEU A 156 -0.16 -31.54 -2.38
C LEU A 156 -0.57 -33.02 -2.51
N LYS A 157 -0.26 -33.80 -1.47
CA LYS A 157 -0.78 -35.16 -1.31
C LYS A 157 -1.99 -35.09 -0.38
N LEU A 158 -3.16 -35.48 -0.90
CA LEU A 158 -4.40 -35.55 -0.13
C LEU A 158 -4.20 -36.36 1.16
N GLY A 159 -4.75 -35.84 2.26
CA GLY A 159 -4.66 -36.45 3.59
C GLY A 159 -3.40 -36.11 4.40
N GLN A 160 -2.49 -35.26 3.89
CA GLN A 160 -1.35 -34.73 4.66
C GLN A 160 -1.59 -33.27 5.09
N ASN A 161 -2.10 -33.08 6.31
CA ASN A 161 -2.41 -31.74 6.82
C ASN A 161 -1.16 -30.85 6.88
N LEU A 162 -0.05 -31.35 7.44
CA LEU A 162 1.16 -30.54 7.63
C LEU A 162 1.72 -29.96 6.32
N HIS A 163 1.57 -30.70 5.21
CA HIS A 163 1.96 -30.22 3.89
C HIS A 163 1.01 -29.11 3.39
N PHE A 164 -0.30 -29.28 3.55
CA PHE A 164 -1.29 -28.25 3.22
C PHE A 164 -1.02 -26.94 3.98
N PHE A 165 -0.77 -27.02 5.30
CA PHE A 165 -0.45 -25.85 6.12
C PHE A 165 0.86 -25.17 5.68
N TYR A 166 1.90 -25.94 5.37
CA TYR A 166 3.13 -25.40 4.81
C TYR A 166 2.90 -24.64 3.48
N LEU A 167 2.00 -25.10 2.61
CA LEU A 167 1.67 -24.39 1.37
C LEU A 167 0.98 -23.04 1.64
N VAL A 168 0.06 -23.00 2.62
CA VAL A 168 -0.60 -21.77 3.07
C VAL A 168 0.41 -20.81 3.70
N GLU A 169 1.19 -21.25 4.69
CA GLU A 169 2.21 -20.44 5.36
C GLU A 169 3.23 -19.89 4.33
N ARG A 170 3.72 -20.74 3.42
CA ARG A 170 4.62 -20.33 2.33
C ARG A 170 4.01 -19.25 1.45
N TYR A 171 2.72 -19.36 1.10
CA TYR A 171 2.02 -18.35 0.31
C TYR A 171 1.91 -17.02 1.07
N LEU A 172 1.48 -17.05 2.34
CA LEU A 172 1.33 -15.84 3.16
C LEU A 172 2.67 -15.15 3.43
N VAL A 173 3.73 -15.91 3.74
CA VAL A 173 5.10 -15.37 3.88
C VAL A 173 5.60 -14.77 2.57
N ASP A 174 5.25 -15.34 1.42
CA ASP A 174 5.59 -14.80 0.11
C ASP A 174 4.90 -13.45 -0.19
N LEU A 175 3.69 -13.20 0.37
CA LEU A 175 3.03 -11.89 0.33
C LEU A 175 3.67 -10.89 1.31
N THR A 176 3.84 -11.27 2.57
CA THR A 176 4.35 -10.38 3.63
C THR A 176 5.81 -9.97 3.36
N SER A 177 6.64 -10.87 2.83
CA SER A 177 8.02 -10.55 2.42
C SER A 177 8.12 -9.57 1.25
N LYS A 178 7.04 -9.39 0.47
CA LYS A 178 6.91 -8.33 -0.56
C LYS A 178 6.24 -7.06 -0.02
N GLY A 179 6.06 -6.96 1.29
CA GLY A 179 5.45 -5.83 1.97
C GLY A 179 3.91 -5.83 1.98
N GLY A 180 3.24 -6.90 1.54
CA GLY A 180 1.77 -6.92 1.47
C GLY A 180 1.09 -6.75 2.82
N GLN A 181 0.20 -5.76 2.95
CA GLN A 181 -0.68 -5.55 4.11
C GLN A 181 -2.09 -6.08 3.81
N PHE A 182 -2.52 -7.10 4.55
CA PHE A 182 -3.81 -7.76 4.29
C PHE A 182 -4.47 -8.34 5.53
N ALA A 183 -5.78 -8.57 5.41
CA ALA A 183 -6.55 -9.43 6.30
C ALA A 183 -7.17 -10.60 5.52
N ILE A 184 -7.29 -11.76 6.17
CA ILE A 184 -7.94 -12.95 5.62
C ILE A 184 -9.37 -13.01 6.15
N VAL A 185 -10.34 -13.17 5.25
CA VAL A 185 -11.78 -13.16 5.59
C VAL A 185 -12.37 -14.56 5.40
N PHE A 186 -13.06 -15.07 6.41
CA PHE A 186 -13.85 -16.30 6.30
C PHE A 186 -15.31 -16.02 6.61
N PHE A 187 -16.20 -16.28 5.65
CA PHE A 187 -17.64 -16.12 5.85
C PHE A 187 -18.25 -17.34 6.56
N LYS A 188 -19.25 -17.11 7.42
CA LYS A 188 -19.94 -18.21 8.13
C LYS A 188 -20.81 -19.05 7.20
N ASP A 189 -21.46 -18.42 6.23
CA ASP A 189 -22.29 -19.15 5.26
C ASP A 189 -21.48 -19.93 4.23
N ALA A 190 -20.27 -19.49 3.84
CA ALA A 190 -19.37 -20.27 2.98
C ALA A 190 -19.05 -21.68 3.53
N GLU A 191 -19.18 -21.89 4.85
CA GLU A 191 -19.07 -23.22 5.48
C GLU A 191 -20.02 -24.26 4.86
N CYS A 192 -21.22 -23.84 4.41
CA CYS A 192 -22.22 -24.77 3.88
C CYS A 192 -21.83 -25.43 2.55
N ALA A 193 -20.86 -24.86 1.82
CA ALA A 193 -20.31 -25.47 0.61
C ALA A 193 -19.56 -26.79 0.88
N TYR A 194 -19.09 -27.00 2.11
CA TYR A 194 -18.25 -28.14 2.50
C TYR A 194 -19.00 -29.27 3.21
N PHE A 195 -20.32 -29.18 3.39
CA PHE A 195 -21.09 -30.23 4.08
C PHE A 195 -21.05 -31.60 3.38
N ASN A 196 -20.78 -31.65 2.07
CA ASN A 196 -20.55 -32.91 1.34
C ASN A 196 -19.11 -33.45 1.45
N PHE A 197 -18.19 -32.65 2.02
CA PHE A 197 -16.75 -32.89 2.12
C PHE A 197 -16.27 -32.71 3.57
N PRO A 198 -16.65 -33.58 4.52
CA PRO A 198 -16.31 -33.41 5.94
C PRO A 198 -14.80 -33.36 6.20
N GLU A 199 -14.00 -33.99 5.33
CA GLU A 199 -12.54 -33.86 5.33
C GLU A 199 -12.10 -32.39 5.22
N LEU A 200 -12.63 -31.68 4.22
CA LEU A 200 -12.28 -30.28 3.94
C LEU A 200 -12.95 -29.32 4.92
N LEU A 201 -14.16 -29.64 5.40
CA LEU A 201 -14.82 -28.88 6.46
C LEU A 201 -13.99 -28.89 7.75
N SER A 202 -13.50 -30.06 8.18
CA SER A 202 -12.62 -30.17 9.35
C SER A 202 -11.27 -29.44 9.15
N LEU A 203 -10.72 -29.50 7.93
CA LEU A 203 -9.48 -28.81 7.56
C LEU A 203 -9.67 -27.28 7.54
N ARG A 204 -10.82 -26.77 7.09
CA ARG A 204 -11.20 -25.35 7.10
C ARG A 204 -11.26 -24.81 8.53
N THR A 205 -11.91 -25.52 9.45
CA THR A 205 -11.98 -25.10 10.86
C THR A 205 -10.58 -25.12 11.50
N ALA A 206 -9.76 -26.14 11.21
CA ALA A 206 -8.37 -26.18 11.66
C ALA A 206 -7.53 -25.03 11.06
N LEU A 207 -7.76 -24.66 9.79
CA LEU A 207 -7.07 -23.54 9.15
C LEU A 207 -7.37 -22.21 9.84
N ILE A 208 -8.65 -21.92 10.06
CA ILE A 208 -9.09 -20.69 10.75
C ILE A 208 -8.42 -20.56 12.12
N LEU A 209 -8.48 -21.62 12.94
CA LEU A 209 -7.89 -21.65 14.28
C LEU A 209 -6.36 -21.52 14.25
N HIS A 210 -5.68 -22.15 13.29
CA HIS A 210 -4.23 -22.01 13.17
C HIS A 210 -3.83 -20.58 12.78
N LEU A 211 -4.52 -19.96 11.82
CA LEU A 211 -4.22 -18.58 11.42
C LEU A 211 -4.48 -17.60 12.58
N GLN A 212 -5.52 -17.82 13.39
CA GLN A 212 -5.85 -16.98 14.55
C GLN A 212 -4.86 -17.12 15.72
N GLU A 213 -4.42 -18.33 16.03
CA GLU A 213 -3.68 -18.62 17.29
C GLU A 213 -2.18 -18.83 17.10
N ASN A 214 -1.73 -19.26 15.90
CA ASN A 214 -0.33 -19.58 15.62
C ASN A 214 0.35 -18.57 14.66
N THR A 215 -0.38 -17.60 14.11
CA THR A 215 0.17 -16.60 13.18
C THR A 215 -0.18 -15.18 13.61
N THR A 216 0.54 -14.19 13.08
CA THR A 216 0.30 -12.76 13.33
C THR A 216 -0.61 -12.09 12.30
N VAL A 217 -1.33 -12.88 11.50
CA VAL A 217 -2.20 -12.39 10.41
C VAL A 217 -3.56 -11.96 10.97
N ASP A 218 -4.14 -10.86 10.48
CA ASP A 218 -5.51 -10.50 10.83
C ASP A 218 -6.52 -11.44 10.15
N VAL A 219 -7.39 -12.08 10.94
CA VAL A 219 -8.35 -13.08 10.46
C VAL A 219 -9.77 -12.72 10.90
N GLN A 220 -10.60 -12.33 9.93
CA GLN A 220 -11.97 -11.88 10.18
C GLN A 220 -12.98 -13.01 9.91
N THR A 221 -13.55 -13.55 10.99
CA THR A 221 -14.52 -14.67 10.96
C THR A 221 -15.94 -14.26 11.41
N LYS A 222 -16.15 -12.98 11.67
CA LYS A 222 -17.37 -12.48 12.33
C LYS A 222 -18.57 -12.40 11.38
N PHE A 223 -18.33 -12.15 10.08
CA PHE A 223 -19.35 -11.88 9.07
C PHE A 223 -20.28 -13.07 8.83
N SER A 224 -21.58 -12.79 8.71
CA SER A 224 -22.59 -13.80 8.41
C SER A 224 -22.49 -14.29 6.96
N GLY A 225 -22.24 -13.38 6.01
CA GLY A 225 -22.14 -13.67 4.59
C GLY A 225 -21.67 -12.50 3.73
N CYS A 226 -21.40 -12.75 2.44
CA CYS A 226 -20.85 -11.73 1.54
C CYS A 226 -21.86 -10.63 1.15
N LEU A 227 -23.16 -10.85 1.34
CA LEU A 227 -24.20 -9.82 1.16
C LEU A 227 -24.67 -9.20 2.50
N SER A 228 -23.98 -9.47 3.60
CA SER A 228 -24.38 -9.04 4.95
C SER A 228 -24.17 -7.54 5.19
N ARG A 229 -24.87 -6.97 6.18
CA ARG A 229 -24.72 -5.55 6.53
C ARG A 229 -23.39 -5.28 7.22
N GLU A 230 -22.98 -6.21 8.07
CA GLU A 230 -21.72 -6.17 8.82
C GLU A 230 -20.51 -6.14 7.87
N TRP A 231 -20.56 -6.93 6.80
CA TRP A 231 -19.54 -6.93 5.75
C TRP A 231 -19.48 -5.62 4.97
N ASN A 232 -20.63 -5.06 4.59
CA ASN A 232 -20.66 -3.78 3.86
C ASN A 232 -20.11 -2.61 4.71
N ILE A 233 -20.44 -2.56 6.00
CA ILE A 233 -19.87 -1.57 6.92
C ILE A 233 -18.34 -1.74 7.01
N PHE A 234 -17.85 -2.97 7.18
CA PHE A 234 -16.41 -3.25 7.20
C PHE A 234 -15.71 -2.82 5.90
N LEU A 235 -16.30 -3.04 4.73
CA LEU A 235 -15.73 -2.59 3.45
C LEU A 235 -15.72 -1.07 3.29
N GLU A 236 -16.75 -0.38 3.80
CA GLU A 236 -16.81 1.09 3.81
C GLU A 236 -15.79 1.69 4.80
N GLU A 237 -15.55 1.05 5.94
CA GLU A 237 -14.57 1.49 6.95
C GLU A 237 -13.11 1.17 6.57
N SER A 238 -12.84 -0.01 6.01
CA SER A 238 -11.48 -0.48 5.69
C SER A 238 -10.98 -0.10 4.29
N CYS A 239 -11.88 0.25 3.36
CA CYS A 239 -11.58 0.72 2.01
C CYS A 239 -10.47 -0.07 1.26
N PRO A 240 -10.56 -1.41 1.16
CA PRO A 240 -9.51 -2.24 0.58
C PRO A 240 -9.36 -2.01 -0.93
N TYR A 241 -8.12 -2.03 -1.42
CA TYR A 241 -7.81 -1.75 -2.82
C TYR A 241 -8.26 -2.87 -3.78
N PHE A 242 -8.07 -4.11 -3.36
CA PHE A 242 -8.62 -5.30 -4.03
C PHE A 242 -8.95 -6.43 -3.04
N LEU A 243 -9.69 -7.42 -3.54
CA LEU A 243 -9.98 -8.69 -2.88
C LEU A 243 -9.48 -9.84 -3.74
N ILE A 244 -8.65 -10.74 -3.19
CA ILE A 244 -8.23 -11.98 -3.85
C ILE A 244 -9.34 -13.04 -3.69
N VAL A 245 -9.85 -13.58 -4.81
CA VAL A 245 -10.92 -14.59 -4.88
C VAL A 245 -10.61 -15.64 -5.95
N SER A 246 -11.07 -16.87 -5.74
CA SER A 246 -11.02 -17.95 -6.74
C SER A 246 -12.05 -17.74 -7.85
N ASP A 247 -11.69 -18.06 -9.08
CA ASP A 247 -12.60 -18.12 -10.24
C ASP A 247 -13.40 -19.43 -10.29
N GLU A 248 -12.84 -20.53 -9.80
CA GLU A 248 -13.50 -21.84 -9.72
C GLU A 248 -13.48 -22.41 -8.30
N GLY A 249 -14.55 -23.12 -7.91
CA GLY A 249 -14.65 -23.93 -6.71
C GLY A 249 -14.67 -25.43 -7.00
N LEU A 250 -14.83 -26.26 -5.96
CA LEU A 250 -14.88 -27.73 -6.09
C LEU A 250 -16.16 -28.24 -6.76
N ASN A 251 -17.19 -27.39 -6.84
CA ASN A 251 -18.47 -27.64 -7.51
C ASN A 251 -19.13 -26.31 -7.89
N ASP A 252 -20.13 -26.36 -8.76
CA ASP A 252 -20.83 -25.18 -9.28
C ASP A 252 -21.45 -24.30 -8.18
N ALA A 253 -21.95 -24.89 -7.09
CA ALA A 253 -22.52 -24.13 -5.98
C ALA A 253 -21.46 -23.30 -5.25
N GLN A 254 -20.24 -23.82 -5.07
CA GLN A 254 -19.11 -23.08 -4.51
C GLN A 254 -18.61 -22.00 -5.49
N THR A 255 -18.50 -22.32 -6.78
CA THR A 255 -18.18 -21.34 -7.84
C THR A 255 -19.20 -20.19 -7.85
N HIS A 256 -20.49 -20.47 -7.65
CA HIS A 256 -21.51 -19.43 -7.52
C HIS A 256 -21.32 -18.55 -6.28
N LEU A 257 -20.89 -19.09 -5.13
CA LEU A 257 -20.56 -18.28 -3.94
C LEU A 257 -19.41 -17.31 -4.20
N PHE A 258 -18.33 -17.76 -4.85
CA PHE A 258 -17.23 -16.88 -5.27
C PHE A 258 -17.71 -15.82 -6.27
N ASN A 259 -18.56 -16.17 -7.23
CA ASN A 259 -19.15 -15.22 -8.17
C ASN A 259 -20.02 -14.15 -7.49
N PHE A 260 -20.76 -14.49 -6.42
CA PHE A 260 -21.48 -13.50 -5.61
C PHE A 260 -20.51 -12.54 -4.89
N LEU A 261 -19.39 -13.04 -4.38
CA LEU A 261 -18.36 -12.23 -3.71
C LEU A 261 -17.65 -11.26 -4.68
N ILE A 262 -17.31 -11.72 -5.89
CA ILE A 262 -16.74 -10.87 -6.96
C ILE A 262 -17.72 -9.75 -7.35
N ILE A 263 -18.99 -10.09 -7.57
CA ILE A 263 -20.01 -9.11 -7.95
C ILE A 263 -20.28 -8.08 -6.83
N GLN A 264 -20.32 -8.53 -5.57
CA GLN A 264 -20.45 -7.60 -4.44
C GLN A 264 -19.26 -6.65 -4.35
N SER A 265 -18.04 -7.15 -4.54
CA SER A 265 -16.82 -6.33 -4.50
C SER A 265 -16.89 -5.21 -5.54
N TRP A 266 -17.27 -5.54 -6.78
CA TRP A 266 -17.49 -4.53 -7.81
C TRP A 266 -18.58 -3.51 -7.44
N ALA A 267 -19.67 -3.92 -6.79
CA ALA A 267 -20.73 -3.02 -6.34
C ALA A 267 -20.22 -1.93 -5.38
N VAL A 268 -19.34 -2.29 -4.43
CA VAL A 268 -18.71 -1.37 -3.46
C VAL A 268 -17.48 -0.65 -4.04
N LYS A 269 -17.21 -0.80 -5.35
CA LYS A 269 -16.07 -0.22 -6.12
C LYS A 269 -14.70 -0.88 -5.87
N ILE A 270 -14.64 -2.02 -5.19
CA ILE A 270 -13.42 -2.78 -4.94
C ILE A 270 -13.07 -3.61 -6.18
N ASN A 271 -11.78 -3.76 -6.48
CA ASN A 271 -11.32 -4.59 -7.59
C ASN A 271 -11.22 -6.06 -7.14
N ALA A 272 -11.52 -6.99 -8.03
CA ALA A 272 -11.29 -8.41 -7.76
C ALA A 272 -9.93 -8.83 -8.34
N VAL A 273 -9.23 -9.74 -7.67
CA VAL A 273 -7.98 -10.35 -8.14
C VAL A 273 -8.18 -11.86 -8.13
N LEU A 274 -7.82 -12.52 -9.22
CA LEU A 274 -7.94 -13.98 -9.30
C LEU A 274 -6.81 -14.66 -8.51
N SER A 275 -7.14 -15.74 -7.79
CA SER A 275 -6.14 -16.65 -7.23
C SER A 275 -5.50 -17.53 -8.32
N SER A 276 -6.22 -17.81 -9.40
CA SER A 276 -5.70 -18.52 -10.57
C SER A 276 -4.74 -17.66 -11.39
N GLY A 277 -3.73 -18.31 -11.99
CA GLY A 277 -2.75 -17.66 -12.87
C GLY A 277 -1.75 -16.73 -12.16
N GLN A 278 -1.71 -16.72 -10.83
CA GLN A 278 -0.71 -15.96 -10.08
C GLN A 278 0.72 -16.46 -10.37
N ALA A 279 1.67 -15.53 -10.50
CA ALA A 279 3.09 -15.84 -10.65
C ALA A 279 3.91 -14.94 -9.72
N SER A 280 4.61 -15.55 -8.77
CA SER A 280 5.51 -14.85 -7.86
C SER A 280 6.95 -14.86 -8.38
N GLY A 281 7.60 -13.70 -8.31
CA GLY A 281 9.03 -13.52 -8.47
C GLY A 281 9.67 -13.01 -7.19
N ILE A 282 10.98 -12.70 -7.22
CA ILE A 282 11.74 -12.33 -6.02
C ILE A 282 11.15 -11.11 -5.29
N LEU A 283 10.69 -10.09 -6.03
CA LEU A 283 10.18 -8.82 -5.47
C LEU A 283 8.70 -8.56 -5.80
N ARG A 284 8.12 -9.29 -6.75
CA ARG A 284 6.81 -8.95 -7.34
C ARG A 284 5.89 -10.17 -7.37
N LEU A 285 4.60 -9.94 -7.17
CA LEU A 285 3.54 -10.92 -7.37
C LEU A 285 2.65 -10.44 -8.52
N TYR A 286 2.59 -11.22 -9.60
CA TYR A 286 1.74 -10.94 -10.74
C TYR A 286 0.43 -11.72 -10.66
N ALA A 287 -0.69 -11.08 -10.96
CA ALA A 287 -2.01 -11.70 -11.00
C ALA A 287 -2.93 -11.02 -12.03
N TYR A 288 -4.08 -11.63 -12.30
CA TYR A 288 -5.13 -11.03 -13.12
C TYR A 288 -6.02 -10.11 -12.27
N LEU A 289 -5.96 -8.81 -12.54
CA LEU A 289 -6.79 -7.79 -11.91
C LEU A 289 -8.06 -7.53 -12.73
N LEU A 290 -9.21 -7.68 -12.08
CA LEU A 290 -10.56 -7.44 -12.58
C LEU A 290 -11.12 -6.11 -12.04
N PRO A 291 -10.96 -4.99 -12.77
CA PRO A 291 -11.30 -3.66 -12.25
C PRO A 291 -12.82 -3.43 -12.11
N SER A 292 -13.21 -2.62 -11.12
CA SER A 292 -14.62 -2.25 -10.88
C SER A 292 -15.18 -1.26 -11.94
N MET A 293 -15.61 -1.81 -13.08
CA MET A 293 -16.18 -1.04 -14.19
C MET A 293 -17.61 -0.54 -13.90
N HIS A 294 -17.98 0.59 -14.49
CA HIS A 294 -19.35 1.14 -14.36
C HIS A 294 -20.45 0.19 -14.88
N ARG A 295 -20.13 -0.61 -15.90
CA ARG A 295 -21.01 -1.69 -16.42
C ARG A 295 -21.39 -2.69 -15.32
N ASN A 296 -20.40 -3.12 -14.54
CA ASN A 296 -20.53 -4.17 -13.53
C ASN A 296 -21.36 -3.65 -12.34
N ARG A 297 -21.09 -2.41 -11.90
CA ARG A 297 -21.89 -1.71 -10.88
C ARG A 297 -23.35 -1.54 -11.30
N LYS A 298 -23.59 -1.08 -12.53
CA LYS A 298 -24.95 -0.92 -13.07
C LYS A 298 -25.70 -2.26 -13.16
N PHE A 299 -25.02 -3.34 -13.51
CA PHE A 299 -25.61 -4.68 -13.49
C PHE A 299 -26.06 -5.09 -12.08
N PHE A 300 -25.24 -4.86 -11.05
CA PHE A 300 -25.62 -5.12 -9.66
C PHE A 300 -26.82 -4.27 -9.22
N GLU A 301 -26.78 -2.95 -9.43
CA GLU A 301 -27.86 -2.03 -9.07
C GLU A 301 -29.21 -2.44 -9.69
N GLN A 302 -29.20 -2.86 -10.96
CA GLN A 302 -30.41 -3.29 -11.67
C GLN A 302 -30.97 -4.63 -11.15
N ASN A 303 -30.12 -5.54 -10.68
CA ASN A 303 -30.51 -6.91 -10.31
C ASN A 303 -30.46 -7.18 -8.79
N LYS A 304 -30.17 -6.18 -7.94
CA LYS A 304 -29.91 -6.34 -6.50
C LYS A 304 -30.91 -7.25 -5.77
N LYS A 305 -32.21 -7.00 -5.92
CA LYS A 305 -33.28 -7.81 -5.30
C LYS A 305 -33.39 -9.24 -5.84
N GLU A 306 -32.84 -9.52 -7.02
CA GLU A 306 -32.79 -10.87 -7.60
C GLU A 306 -31.54 -11.61 -7.12
N ILE A 307 -30.41 -10.90 -7.05
CA ILE A 307 -29.14 -11.38 -6.50
C ILE A 307 -29.31 -11.80 -5.04
N GLU A 308 -29.90 -10.96 -4.19
CA GLU A 308 -30.22 -11.28 -2.78
C GLU A 308 -31.12 -12.52 -2.65
N ARG A 309 -32.14 -12.65 -3.51
CA ARG A 309 -33.05 -13.82 -3.51
C ARG A 309 -32.36 -15.10 -3.99
N ALA A 310 -31.53 -15.01 -5.03
CA ALA A 310 -30.77 -16.15 -5.54
C ALA A 310 -29.74 -16.64 -4.50
N TYR A 311 -29.04 -15.72 -3.83
CA TYR A 311 -28.10 -16.03 -2.75
C TYR A 311 -28.78 -16.78 -1.60
N ILE A 312 -29.88 -16.24 -1.06
CA ILE A 312 -30.65 -16.91 0.02
C ILE A 312 -31.19 -18.28 -0.43
N THR A 313 -31.52 -18.45 -1.71
CA THR A 313 -31.99 -19.73 -2.26
C THR A 313 -30.86 -20.76 -2.34
N LEU A 314 -29.68 -20.35 -2.82
CA LEU A 314 -28.48 -21.18 -2.88
C LEU A 314 -28.06 -21.66 -1.48
N LEU A 315 -28.02 -20.75 -0.50
CA LEU A 315 -27.69 -21.09 0.88
C LEU A 315 -28.67 -22.10 1.48
N LYS A 316 -29.99 -21.97 1.22
CA LYS A 316 -30.98 -22.96 1.68
C LYS A 316 -30.75 -24.34 1.08
N GLN A 317 -30.43 -24.43 -0.21
CA GLN A 317 -30.12 -25.71 -0.86
C GLN A 317 -28.84 -26.36 -0.28
N LEU A 318 -27.82 -25.56 0.00
CA LEU A 318 -26.61 -26.04 0.67
C LEU A 318 -26.89 -26.47 2.12
N GLU A 319 -27.75 -25.76 2.86
CA GLU A 319 -28.22 -26.19 4.18
C GLU A 319 -29.07 -27.48 4.15
N GLU A 320 -29.87 -27.70 3.10
CA GLU A 320 -30.59 -28.95 2.88
C GLU A 320 -29.63 -30.11 2.59
N SER A 321 -28.55 -29.86 1.84
CA SER A 321 -27.50 -30.87 1.57
C SER A 321 -26.83 -31.37 2.86
N ARG A 322 -26.75 -30.56 3.92
CA ARG A 322 -26.28 -30.98 5.26
C ARG A 322 -27.09 -32.14 5.81
N ALA A 323 -28.42 -32.11 5.68
CA ALA A 323 -29.29 -33.17 6.18
C ALA A 323 -29.08 -34.46 5.38
N LEU A 324 -28.92 -34.35 4.04
CA LEU A 324 -28.62 -35.46 3.16
C LEU A 324 -27.25 -36.09 3.41
N ALA A 325 -26.23 -35.28 3.75
CA ALA A 325 -24.88 -35.76 4.07
C ALA A 325 -24.80 -36.48 5.43
N LEU A 326 -25.60 -36.05 6.42
CA LEU A 326 -25.57 -36.60 7.77
C LEU A 326 -26.48 -37.83 7.96
N ALA A 327 -27.63 -37.89 7.28
CA ALA A 327 -28.58 -39.00 7.38
C ALA A 327 -27.96 -40.40 7.15
N PRO A 328 -27.12 -40.66 6.12
CA PRO A 328 -26.52 -41.98 5.92
C PRO A 328 -25.42 -42.33 6.94
N LEU A 329 -24.86 -41.35 7.64
CA LEU A 329 -23.76 -41.53 8.60
C LEU A 329 -24.26 -41.67 10.05
N PHE A 330 -25.30 -40.92 10.42
CA PHE A 330 -25.78 -40.78 11.80
C PHE A 330 -27.26 -41.17 11.98
N GLY A 331 -27.95 -41.56 10.90
CA GLY A 331 -29.38 -41.91 10.93
C GLY A 331 -30.26 -40.72 11.31
N ASN A 332 -31.11 -40.91 12.31
CA ASN A 332 -32.09 -39.91 12.75
C ASN A 332 -31.52 -38.83 13.71
N LEU A 333 -30.21 -38.83 13.98
CA LEU A 333 -29.57 -37.83 14.84
C LEU A 333 -29.60 -36.43 14.21
N LYS A 334 -30.21 -35.48 14.91
CA LYS A 334 -30.22 -34.06 14.49
C LYS A 334 -28.90 -33.39 14.86
N TRP A 335 -28.47 -32.43 14.03
CA TRP A 335 -27.26 -31.61 14.23
C TRP A 335 -27.05 -31.11 15.68
N LYS A 336 -28.11 -30.57 16.31
CA LYS A 336 -28.04 -30.04 17.67
C LYS A 336 -27.61 -31.11 18.68
N ASN A 337 -28.21 -32.30 18.62
CA ASN A 337 -27.87 -33.44 19.46
C ASN A 337 -26.40 -33.85 19.28
N MET A 338 -25.88 -33.79 18.06
CA MET A 338 -24.48 -34.14 17.75
C MET A 338 -23.49 -33.11 18.32
N MET A 339 -23.83 -31.82 18.25
CA MET A 339 -23.06 -30.74 18.89
C MET A 339 -23.14 -30.80 20.42
N GLU A 340 -24.26 -31.24 21.00
CA GLU A 340 -24.43 -31.43 22.44
C GLU A 340 -23.62 -32.62 22.95
N GLU A 341 -23.65 -33.78 22.27
CA GLU A 341 -22.80 -34.94 22.58
C GLU A 341 -21.29 -34.61 22.45
N ALA A 342 -20.91 -33.74 21.50
CA ALA A 342 -19.54 -33.23 21.38
C ALA A 342 -19.13 -32.35 22.59
N ARG A 343 -19.99 -31.41 23.02
CA ARG A 343 -19.76 -30.59 24.22
C ARG A 343 -19.70 -31.40 25.50
N GLU A 344 -20.57 -32.40 25.65
CA GLU A 344 -20.52 -33.32 26.79
C GLU A 344 -19.21 -34.09 26.81
N THR A 345 -18.76 -34.61 25.65
CA THR A 345 -17.47 -35.31 25.53
C THR A 345 -16.28 -34.42 25.88
N ILE A 346 -16.30 -33.14 25.50
CA ILE A 346 -15.31 -32.13 25.90
C ILE A 346 -15.34 -31.89 27.43
N SER A 347 -16.53 -31.74 28.00
CA SER A 347 -16.72 -31.53 29.46
C SER A 347 -16.21 -32.72 30.28
N LEU A 348 -16.48 -33.95 29.81
CA LEU A 348 -15.99 -35.19 30.43
C LEU A 348 -14.47 -35.31 30.34
N LEU A 349 -13.83 -34.91 29.22
CA LEU A 349 -12.37 -34.94 29.10
C LEU A 349 -11.70 -34.05 30.16
N LYS A 350 -12.21 -32.84 30.40
CA LYS A 350 -11.67 -31.93 31.42
C LYS A 350 -11.64 -32.51 32.84
N GLN A 351 -12.50 -33.48 33.15
CA GLN A 351 -12.54 -34.16 34.45
C GLN A 351 -11.49 -35.27 34.58
N VAL A 352 -10.98 -35.79 33.46
CA VAL A 352 -10.18 -37.03 33.40
C VAL A 352 -8.73 -36.74 32.98
N TRP A 353 -8.49 -35.65 32.26
CA TRP A 353 -7.23 -35.38 31.57
C TRP A 353 -6.54 -34.11 32.12
N PRO A 354 -5.19 -34.07 32.24
CA PRO A 354 -4.48 -32.92 32.80
C PRO A 354 -4.50 -31.68 31.89
N GLU A 355 -4.47 -30.51 32.52
CA GLU A 355 -4.33 -29.19 31.87
C GLU A 355 -3.02 -29.10 31.06
N GLY A 356 -3.01 -28.31 29.98
CA GLY A 356 -1.76 -28.05 29.21
C GLY A 356 -1.39 -29.08 28.13
N SER A 357 -2.37 -29.73 27.49
CA SER A 357 -2.12 -30.84 26.55
C SER A 357 -1.98 -30.45 25.07
N ASP A 358 -1.27 -31.29 24.30
CA ASP A 358 -1.16 -31.21 22.83
C ASP A 358 -2.51 -31.48 22.14
N ILE A 359 -2.95 -30.57 21.26
CA ILE A 359 -4.19 -30.68 20.51
C ILE A 359 -4.35 -32.01 19.74
N ARG A 360 -3.27 -32.62 19.27
CA ARG A 360 -3.31 -33.94 18.58
C ARG A 360 -3.81 -35.03 19.52
N ARG A 361 -3.36 -35.04 20.78
CA ARG A 361 -3.82 -35.99 21.82
C ARG A 361 -5.30 -35.76 22.14
N VAL A 362 -5.66 -34.51 22.39
CA VAL A 362 -7.02 -34.09 22.78
C VAL A 362 -8.04 -34.39 21.67
N LEU A 363 -7.75 -34.03 20.42
CA LEU A 363 -8.62 -34.30 19.28
C LEU A 363 -8.71 -35.80 19.00
N CYS A 364 -7.63 -36.56 19.19
CA CYS A 364 -7.65 -38.02 19.03
C CYS A 364 -8.62 -38.67 20.03
N VAL A 365 -8.43 -38.42 21.32
CA VAL A 365 -9.25 -39.02 22.39
C VAL A 365 -10.72 -38.63 22.25
N THR A 366 -11.01 -37.34 22.03
CA THR A 366 -12.40 -36.86 21.91
C THR A 366 -13.08 -37.33 20.63
N SER A 367 -12.41 -37.24 19.47
CA SER A 367 -13.03 -37.68 18.20
C SER A 367 -13.24 -39.19 18.17
N CYS A 368 -12.30 -40.02 18.64
CA CYS A 368 -12.52 -41.46 18.73
C CYS A 368 -13.66 -41.82 19.71
N SER A 369 -13.72 -41.18 20.88
CA SER A 369 -14.80 -41.41 21.86
C SER A 369 -16.17 -41.01 21.31
N LEU A 370 -16.26 -39.84 20.66
CA LEU A 370 -17.48 -39.35 20.04
C LEU A 370 -17.91 -40.25 18.87
N SER A 371 -17.00 -40.64 17.98
CA SER A 371 -17.31 -41.54 16.87
C SER A 371 -17.80 -42.91 17.35
N LEU A 372 -17.20 -43.49 18.40
CA LEU A 372 -17.67 -44.75 19.00
C LEU A 372 -19.09 -44.61 19.59
N ARG A 373 -19.36 -43.57 20.39
CA ARG A 373 -20.69 -43.27 20.94
C ARG A 373 -21.75 -43.12 19.85
N MET A 374 -21.43 -42.37 18.80
CA MET A 374 -22.36 -42.11 17.70
C MET A 374 -22.58 -43.34 16.82
N TYR A 375 -21.56 -44.17 16.62
CA TYR A 375 -21.69 -45.41 15.85
C TYR A 375 -22.51 -46.48 16.58
N HIS A 376 -22.36 -46.58 17.91
CA HIS A 376 -23.24 -47.40 18.74
C HIS A 376 -24.72 -47.00 18.56
N HIS A 377 -25.03 -45.70 18.68
CA HIS A 377 -26.39 -45.20 18.51
C HIS A 377 -26.95 -45.42 17.09
N PHE A 378 -26.10 -45.30 16.05
CA PHE A 378 -26.46 -45.63 14.67
C PHE A 378 -26.84 -47.12 14.54
N LEU A 379 -26.07 -48.03 15.13
CA LEU A 379 -26.36 -49.48 15.14
C LEU A 379 -27.64 -49.82 15.93
N GLU A 380 -27.88 -49.18 17.08
CA GLU A 380 -29.11 -49.36 17.87
C GLU A 380 -30.37 -48.92 17.11
N ASN A 381 -30.33 -47.74 16.50
CA ASN A 381 -31.44 -47.24 15.68
C ASN A 381 -31.76 -48.18 14.52
N ARG A 382 -30.73 -48.77 13.89
CA ARG A 382 -30.91 -49.72 12.79
C ARG A 382 -31.55 -51.03 13.24
N LYS A 383 -31.16 -51.56 14.41
CA LYS A 383 -31.83 -52.72 15.04
C LYS A 383 -33.31 -52.41 15.30
N ASN A 384 -33.61 -51.26 15.90
CA ASN A 384 -34.98 -50.85 16.21
C ASN A 384 -35.85 -50.66 14.96
N SER A 385 -35.31 -50.12 13.85
CA SER A 385 -36.04 -50.02 12.58
C SER A 385 -36.27 -51.35 11.86
N SER A 386 -35.46 -52.37 12.15
CA SER A 386 -35.59 -53.71 11.52
C SER A 386 -36.67 -54.60 12.16
N GLY A 387 -37.35 -54.13 13.20
CA GLY A 387 -38.39 -54.88 13.92
C GLY A 387 -39.73 -55.02 13.21
N GLN A 388 -39.89 -54.54 11.97
CA GLN A 388 -41.13 -54.70 11.20
C GLN A 388 -40.87 -55.35 9.83
N LYS A 389 -41.39 -56.57 9.70
CA LYS A 389 -41.43 -57.48 8.54
C LYS A 389 -40.11 -58.19 8.17
N ALA A 390 -40.18 -59.52 8.25
CA ALA A 390 -39.31 -60.43 7.54
C ALA A 390 -39.55 -60.39 6.01
N ASP A 391 -38.74 -61.15 5.28
CA ASP A 391 -38.80 -61.41 3.83
C ASP A 391 -38.33 -60.28 2.89
N SER A 392 -37.00 -60.13 2.79
CA SER A 392 -36.31 -60.13 1.48
C SER A 392 -34.79 -60.33 1.63
N GLU A 393 -34.21 -61.31 0.95
CA GLU A 393 -32.77 -61.64 1.04
C GLU A 393 -31.86 -60.81 0.13
N GLN A 394 -32.32 -59.66 -0.39
CA GLN A 394 -31.59 -58.89 -1.42
C GLN A 394 -31.05 -57.51 -0.97
N MET A 395 -31.10 -57.16 0.32
CA MET A 395 -30.56 -55.89 0.86
C MET A 395 -29.58 -56.05 2.04
N LYS A 396 -28.85 -57.18 2.10
CA LYS A 396 -27.70 -57.35 3.02
C LYS A 396 -26.42 -56.67 2.50
N GLY A 397 -26.42 -55.33 2.46
CA GLY A 397 -25.19 -54.55 2.33
C GLY A 397 -24.43 -54.56 3.65
N ASN A 398 -23.29 -55.27 3.70
CA ASN A 398 -22.49 -55.50 4.91
C ASN A 398 -22.12 -54.19 5.62
N CYS A 399 -22.67 -54.00 6.83
CA CYS A 399 -22.23 -52.94 7.73
C CYS A 399 -21.23 -53.52 8.71
N LEU A 400 -20.22 -52.71 9.05
CA LEU A 400 -19.15 -53.07 9.97
C LEU A 400 -19.70 -53.34 11.37
N THR A 401 -18.98 -54.16 12.15
CA THR A 401 -19.33 -54.39 13.55
C THR A 401 -18.82 -53.25 14.43
N LEU A 402 -19.33 -53.14 15.66
CA LEU A 402 -18.77 -52.21 16.64
C LEU A 402 -17.28 -52.48 16.90
N GLN A 403 -16.87 -53.75 16.89
CA GLN A 403 -15.47 -54.18 17.07
C GLN A 403 -14.57 -53.73 15.91
N ASP A 404 -15.07 -53.71 14.66
CA ASP A 404 -14.31 -53.17 13.52
C ASP A 404 -14.07 -51.65 13.66
N MET A 405 -15.02 -50.93 14.24
CA MET A 405 -14.88 -49.50 14.55
C MET A 405 -13.94 -49.26 15.73
N GLU A 406 -13.95 -50.10 16.76
CA GLU A 406 -12.94 -50.07 17.83
C GLU A 406 -11.54 -50.28 17.27
N ASP A 407 -11.32 -51.29 16.42
CA ASP A 407 -10.04 -51.54 15.74
C ASP A 407 -9.58 -50.34 14.90
N LEU A 408 -10.50 -49.66 14.21
CA LEU A 408 -10.19 -48.43 13.46
C LEU A 408 -9.75 -47.29 14.41
N CYS A 409 -10.43 -47.13 15.54
CA CYS A 409 -10.06 -46.16 16.57
C CYS A 409 -8.72 -46.51 17.26
N ARG A 410 -8.43 -47.79 17.51
CA ARG A 410 -7.12 -48.27 18.01
C ARG A 410 -6.00 -47.91 17.04
N LEU A 411 -6.15 -48.23 15.76
CA LEU A 411 -5.18 -47.86 14.71
C LEU A 411 -4.98 -46.34 14.60
N TYR A 412 -6.05 -45.55 14.73
CA TYR A 412 -5.94 -44.09 14.71
C TYR A 412 -5.21 -43.53 15.94
N CYS A 413 -5.46 -44.08 17.14
CA CYS A 413 -4.72 -43.70 18.35
C CYS A 413 -3.22 -44.01 18.18
N LEU A 414 -2.87 -45.18 17.64
CA LEU A 414 -1.48 -45.55 17.35
C LEU A 414 -0.84 -44.60 16.30
N ASN A 415 -1.59 -44.22 15.26
CA ASN A 415 -1.15 -43.23 14.28
C ASN A 415 -0.79 -41.89 14.94
N VAL A 416 -1.62 -41.40 15.87
CA VAL A 416 -1.35 -40.15 16.59
C VAL A 416 -0.13 -40.27 17.51
N VAL A 417 0.10 -41.42 18.17
CA VAL A 417 1.35 -41.64 18.93
C VAL A 417 2.59 -41.60 18.03
N PHE A 418 2.50 -42.11 16.79
CA PHE A 418 3.59 -41.95 15.82
C PHE A 418 3.76 -40.51 15.33
N LEU A 419 2.69 -39.71 15.17
CA LEU A 419 2.81 -38.26 14.87
C LEU A 419 3.53 -37.50 16.00
N LEU A 420 3.29 -37.91 17.25
CA LEU A 420 3.89 -37.34 18.46
C LEU A 420 5.37 -37.71 18.63
N ASN A 421 5.73 -38.97 18.36
CA ASN A 421 7.05 -39.53 18.71
C ASN A 421 8.02 -39.66 17.52
N LEU A 422 7.54 -39.69 16.26
CA LEU A 422 8.41 -39.84 15.09
C LEU A 422 8.74 -38.48 14.44
N PRO A 423 10.03 -38.16 14.22
CA PRO A 423 10.43 -36.95 13.51
C PRO A 423 9.92 -36.97 12.06
N LEU A 424 9.64 -35.80 11.50
CA LEU A 424 9.10 -35.63 10.15
C LEU A 424 9.96 -36.32 9.08
N SER A 425 11.28 -36.34 9.26
CA SER A 425 12.20 -37.06 8.37
C SER A 425 11.88 -38.56 8.30
N GLN A 426 11.58 -39.23 9.40
CA GLN A 426 11.20 -40.64 9.40
C GLN A 426 9.81 -40.84 8.77
N ARG A 427 8.85 -39.97 9.08
CA ARG A 427 7.50 -39.99 8.47
C ARG A 427 7.53 -39.79 6.95
N ALA A 428 8.45 -38.98 6.44
CA ALA A 428 8.64 -38.77 5.00
C ALA A 428 9.21 -39.99 4.25
N HIS A 429 9.96 -40.88 4.93
CA HIS A 429 10.50 -42.11 4.34
C HIS A 429 9.49 -43.27 4.28
N THR A 430 8.26 -43.09 4.76
CA THR A 430 7.25 -44.17 4.79
C THR A 430 6.80 -44.55 3.37
N ARG A 431 6.56 -45.85 3.12
CA ARG A 431 6.24 -46.39 1.78
C ARG A 431 4.93 -45.77 1.24
N VAL A 432 4.85 -45.55 -0.07
CA VAL A 432 3.60 -45.07 -0.68
C VAL A 432 2.69 -46.26 -0.99
N ILE A 433 1.76 -46.53 -0.07
CA ILE A 433 0.72 -47.55 -0.24
C ILE A 433 -0.36 -47.01 -1.19
N THR A 434 -0.54 -47.66 -2.34
CA THR A 434 -1.48 -47.24 -3.39
C THR A 434 -2.85 -47.92 -3.28
N SER A 435 -3.02 -48.86 -2.34
CA SER A 435 -4.33 -49.44 -2.02
C SER A 435 -5.26 -48.38 -1.44
N SER A 436 -6.49 -48.32 -1.94
CA SER A 436 -7.56 -47.51 -1.36
C SER A 436 -8.28 -48.27 -0.24
N TRP A 437 -8.85 -47.53 0.69
CA TRP A 437 -9.72 -48.07 1.74
C TRP A 437 -10.96 -48.76 1.14
N ILE A 438 -11.51 -49.75 1.85
CA ILE A 438 -12.82 -50.32 1.54
C ILE A 438 -13.94 -49.29 1.74
N LYS A 439 -15.05 -49.44 1.01
CA LYS A 439 -16.14 -48.43 0.96
C LYS A 439 -16.73 -48.14 2.36
N ASP A 440 -16.86 -49.16 3.19
CA ASP A 440 -17.47 -49.01 4.52
C ASP A 440 -16.54 -48.28 5.50
N VAL A 441 -15.23 -48.48 5.38
CA VAL A 441 -14.20 -47.72 6.13
C VAL A 441 -14.14 -46.27 5.65
N GLN A 442 -14.34 -45.99 4.36
CA GLN A 442 -14.46 -44.60 3.88
C GLN A 442 -15.67 -43.89 4.51
N THR A 443 -16.79 -44.60 4.68
CA THR A 443 -17.99 -44.08 5.38
C THR A 443 -17.67 -43.77 6.86
N LEU A 444 -16.92 -44.63 7.55
CA LEU A 444 -16.47 -44.38 8.92
C LEU A 444 -15.47 -43.21 9.01
N PHE A 445 -14.56 -43.04 8.05
CA PHE A 445 -13.67 -41.87 8.03
C PHE A 445 -14.44 -40.56 7.83
N LYS A 446 -15.46 -40.53 6.96
CA LYS A 446 -16.36 -39.37 6.83
C LYS A 446 -17.08 -39.06 8.14
N MET A 447 -17.60 -40.09 8.82
CA MET A 447 -18.23 -39.97 10.13
C MET A 447 -17.24 -39.42 11.19
N LYS A 448 -16.01 -39.93 11.23
CA LYS A 448 -14.95 -39.44 12.13
C LYS A 448 -14.56 -38.00 11.83
N LYS A 449 -14.49 -37.59 10.56
CA LYS A 449 -14.17 -36.21 10.16
C LYS A 449 -15.27 -35.22 10.55
N TRP A 450 -16.53 -35.63 10.49
CA TRP A 450 -17.63 -34.90 11.13
C TRP A 450 -17.44 -34.77 12.65
N CYS A 451 -17.05 -35.84 13.36
CA CYS A 451 -16.75 -35.78 14.79
C CYS A 451 -15.55 -34.86 15.11
N GLU A 452 -14.48 -34.88 14.30
CA GLU A 452 -13.34 -33.96 14.42
C GLU A 452 -13.80 -32.50 14.24
N TYR A 453 -14.61 -32.20 13.22
CA TYR A 453 -15.21 -30.87 13.03
C TYR A 453 -16.09 -30.46 14.23
N PHE A 454 -16.95 -31.35 14.77
CA PHE A 454 -17.80 -31.00 15.91
C PHE A 454 -16.98 -30.64 17.16
N ILE A 455 -15.83 -31.30 17.38
CA ILE A 455 -14.92 -30.97 18.47
C ILE A 455 -14.22 -29.63 18.20
N LEU A 456 -13.63 -29.44 17.02
CA LEU A 456 -12.92 -28.20 16.65
C LEU A 456 -13.84 -26.97 16.68
N SER A 457 -15.09 -27.08 16.23
CA SER A 457 -16.07 -25.99 16.28
C SER A 457 -16.55 -25.63 17.69
N ASN A 458 -16.25 -26.46 18.71
CA ASN A 458 -16.49 -26.16 20.11
C ASN A 458 -15.17 -25.91 20.90
N ILE A 459 -14.04 -25.66 20.22
CA ILE A 459 -12.72 -25.54 20.87
C ILE A 459 -12.62 -24.38 21.88
N HIS A 460 -13.42 -23.32 21.72
CA HIS A 460 -13.58 -22.22 22.70
C HIS A 460 -13.95 -22.73 24.11
N MET A 461 -14.58 -23.89 24.23
CA MET A 461 -14.83 -24.53 25.52
C MET A 461 -13.53 -24.86 26.28
N PHE A 462 -12.36 -24.87 25.64
CA PHE A 462 -11.05 -25.10 26.24
C PHE A 462 -10.27 -23.82 26.61
N GLU A 463 -10.83 -22.61 26.45
CA GLU A 463 -10.13 -21.32 26.72
C GLU A 463 -9.40 -21.27 28.08
N PHE A 464 -10.02 -21.81 29.14
CA PHE A 464 -9.44 -21.85 30.49
C PHE A 464 -8.54 -23.07 30.78
N TRP A 465 -8.27 -23.94 29.78
CA TRP A 465 -7.58 -25.24 29.95
C TRP A 465 -6.13 -25.24 29.41
N ASN A 466 -5.65 -24.08 28.95
CA ASN A 466 -4.30 -23.85 28.41
C ASN A 466 -3.91 -24.86 27.32
N LEU A 467 -4.82 -25.10 26.37
CA LEU A 467 -4.67 -26.10 25.31
C LEU A 467 -3.58 -25.68 24.30
N ASN A 468 -2.60 -26.54 24.04
CA ASN A 468 -1.51 -26.22 23.12
C ASN A 468 -1.92 -26.45 21.66
N LEU A 469 -2.14 -25.34 20.93
CA LEU A 469 -2.57 -25.31 19.53
C LEU A 469 -1.42 -25.26 18.50
N ILE A 470 -0.16 -25.26 18.93
CA ILE A 470 1.02 -25.19 18.03
C ILE A 470 1.04 -26.33 17.00
N HIS A 471 0.55 -27.51 17.38
CA HIS A 471 0.54 -28.69 16.52
C HIS A 471 -0.75 -28.89 15.71
N LEU A 472 -1.60 -27.87 15.60
CA LEU A 472 -2.81 -27.90 14.76
C LEU A 472 -2.54 -28.16 13.26
N PRO A 473 -1.38 -27.79 12.68
CA PRO A 473 -1.01 -28.24 11.34
C PRO A 473 -0.84 -29.76 11.17
N ASP A 474 -0.51 -30.51 12.23
CA ASP A 474 -0.07 -31.91 12.19
C ASP A 474 -1.14 -32.89 12.74
N LEU A 475 -2.42 -32.59 12.54
CA LEU A 475 -3.55 -33.40 13.03
C LEU A 475 -3.79 -34.72 12.27
N SER A 476 -3.31 -34.85 11.02
CA SER A 476 -3.65 -35.98 10.14
C SER A 476 -2.58 -36.25 9.08
N ASP A 477 -2.20 -37.52 8.97
CA ASP A 477 -1.29 -38.07 7.96
C ASP A 477 -1.88 -39.41 7.47
N GLU A 478 -2.69 -39.34 6.41
CA GLU A 478 -3.34 -40.52 5.83
C GLU A 478 -2.33 -41.52 5.22
N PRO A 479 -1.24 -41.10 4.55
CA PRO A 479 -0.17 -42.01 4.14
C PRO A 479 0.43 -42.81 5.31
N LEU A 480 0.70 -42.18 6.47
CA LEU A 480 1.17 -42.90 7.65
C LEU A 480 0.14 -43.93 8.14
N LEU A 481 -1.13 -43.53 8.24
CA LEU A 481 -2.22 -44.42 8.66
C LEU A 481 -2.40 -45.64 7.73
N LYS A 482 -2.28 -45.45 6.40
CA LYS A 482 -2.30 -46.54 5.42
C LYS A 482 -1.14 -47.51 5.60
N ASN A 483 0.06 -47.02 5.94
CA ASN A 483 1.20 -47.88 6.21
C ASN A 483 0.98 -48.74 7.45
N ILE A 484 0.48 -48.15 8.54
CA ILE A 484 0.19 -48.89 9.78
C ILE A 484 -0.82 -50.01 9.46
N ALA A 485 -1.96 -49.69 8.83
CA ALA A 485 -2.96 -50.68 8.44
C ALA A 485 -2.36 -51.78 7.54
N PHE A 486 -1.53 -51.41 6.55
CA PHE A 486 -0.87 -52.36 5.64
C PHE A 486 0.09 -53.33 6.34
N TYR A 487 0.91 -52.87 7.29
CA TYR A 487 1.80 -53.76 8.06
C TYR A 487 1.01 -54.75 8.92
N TYR A 488 -0.02 -54.27 9.65
CA TYR A 488 -0.90 -55.13 10.43
C TYR A 488 -1.69 -56.14 9.58
N GLU A 489 -1.98 -55.85 8.31
CA GLU A 489 -2.71 -56.77 7.42
C GLU A 489 -1.80 -57.81 6.74
N ASN A 490 -0.56 -57.45 6.37
CA ASN A 490 0.32 -58.34 5.60
C ASN A 490 1.28 -59.20 6.42
N GLU A 491 1.75 -58.77 7.61
CA GLU A 491 2.55 -59.67 8.46
C GLU A 491 1.69 -60.86 8.95
N ASN A 492 0.41 -60.62 9.23
CA ASN A 492 -0.59 -61.65 9.51
C ASN A 492 -0.89 -62.60 8.33
N ALA A 493 -0.43 -62.28 7.11
CA ALA A 493 -0.52 -63.18 5.96
C ALA A 493 0.72 -64.09 5.85
N GLN A 494 1.92 -63.61 6.20
CA GLN A 494 3.15 -64.40 6.14
C GLN A 494 3.25 -65.47 7.24
N THR A 495 2.62 -65.28 8.40
CA THR A 495 2.52 -66.33 9.43
C THR A 495 1.59 -67.49 9.05
N LYS A 496 0.76 -67.40 8.00
CA LYS A 496 -0.18 -68.48 7.65
C LYS A 496 0.46 -69.77 7.15
N GLU A 497 1.72 -69.76 6.70
CA GLU A 497 2.41 -70.97 6.24
C GLU A 497 3.11 -71.74 7.38
N LYS A 498 3.10 -71.24 8.62
CA LYS A 498 3.67 -71.96 9.78
C LYS A 498 2.82 -71.78 11.04
N LYS A 499 2.30 -72.91 11.54
CA LYS A 499 1.44 -73.09 12.73
C LYS A 499 -0.06 -72.84 12.52
N GLU A 500 -0.75 -73.90 12.08
CA GLU A 500 -2.05 -74.21 12.68
C GLU A 500 -1.82 -74.62 14.15
N HIS A 501 -2.73 -74.21 15.04
CA HIS A 501 -2.66 -74.41 16.50
C HIS A 501 -1.63 -73.56 17.29
N GLU A 502 -1.88 -72.26 17.38
CA GLU A 502 -1.65 -71.47 18.61
C GLU A 502 -2.53 -70.21 18.58
N ASN A 503 -2.90 -69.68 19.75
CA ASN A 503 -3.82 -68.54 19.85
C ASN A 503 -3.27 -67.27 19.20
N VAL A 504 -4.16 -66.40 18.70
CA VAL A 504 -3.82 -65.15 17.99
C VAL A 504 -3.12 -64.15 18.93
N GLN A 505 -1.81 -64.32 19.10
CA GLN A 505 -0.94 -63.26 19.59
C GLN A 505 -0.70 -62.28 18.42
N GLY A 506 -1.31 -61.10 18.51
CA GLY A 506 -1.08 -60.02 17.55
C GLY A 506 0.39 -59.58 17.53
N LEU A 507 0.78 -58.87 16.46
CA LEU A 507 2.17 -58.46 16.17
C LEU A 507 2.94 -58.04 17.43
N GLN A 508 4.08 -58.71 17.69
CA GLN A 508 5.12 -58.18 18.58
C GLN A 508 5.88 -57.06 17.86
N LEU A 509 5.20 -55.94 17.58
CA LEU A 509 5.89 -54.71 17.21
C LEU A 509 6.67 -54.24 18.44
N ASN A 510 8.00 -54.25 18.35
CA ASN A 510 8.89 -53.61 19.32
C ASN A 510 8.79 -52.08 19.23
N LEU A 511 7.62 -51.53 19.56
CA LEU A 511 7.30 -50.10 19.53
C LEU A 511 8.12 -49.29 20.53
N GLY A 512 8.73 -49.95 21.52
CA GLY A 512 9.47 -49.32 22.61
C GLY A 512 8.55 -48.79 23.72
N ASN A 513 9.07 -48.79 24.95
CA ASN A 513 8.29 -48.55 26.17
C ASN A 513 7.61 -47.16 26.23
N VAL A 514 8.11 -46.17 25.49
CA VAL A 514 7.52 -44.81 25.46
C VAL A 514 6.25 -44.79 24.62
N ILE A 515 6.32 -45.30 23.38
CA ILE A 515 5.17 -45.36 22.46
C ILE A 515 4.06 -46.25 23.01
N VAL A 516 4.41 -47.38 23.64
CA VAL A 516 3.43 -48.27 24.29
C VAL A 516 2.67 -47.55 25.41
N LYS A 517 3.38 -46.90 26.33
CA LYS A 517 2.75 -46.15 27.44
C LYS A 517 1.88 -45.00 26.96
N ASP A 518 2.34 -44.23 25.97
CA ASP A 518 1.55 -43.14 25.36
C ASP A 518 0.26 -43.66 24.72
N TYR A 519 0.35 -44.79 24.01
CA TYR A 519 -0.79 -45.44 23.36
C TYR A 519 -1.81 -45.98 24.37
N GLU A 520 -1.35 -46.70 25.39
CA GLU A 520 -2.18 -47.20 26.49
C GLU A 520 -2.90 -46.06 27.22
N HIS A 521 -2.21 -44.93 27.46
CA HIS A 521 -2.78 -43.75 28.09
C HIS A 521 -3.88 -43.09 27.22
N LEU A 522 -3.66 -42.92 25.91
CA LEU A 522 -4.69 -42.41 25.00
C LEU A 522 -5.91 -43.35 24.95
N TRP A 523 -5.70 -44.67 24.84
CA TRP A 523 -6.81 -45.62 24.75
C TRP A 523 -7.59 -45.75 26.07
N SER A 524 -6.90 -45.72 27.22
CA SER A 524 -7.53 -45.71 28.54
C SER A 524 -8.46 -44.51 28.71
N ALA A 525 -8.06 -43.32 28.21
CA ALA A 525 -8.94 -42.15 28.22
C ALA A 525 -10.13 -42.28 27.27
N VAL A 526 -9.96 -42.86 26.07
CA VAL A 526 -11.10 -43.19 25.18
C VAL A 526 -12.09 -44.12 25.89
N SER A 527 -11.60 -45.20 26.49
CA SER A 527 -12.43 -46.13 27.27
C SER A 527 -13.15 -45.44 28.44
N THR A 528 -12.51 -44.49 29.12
CA THR A 528 -13.10 -43.76 30.25
C THR A 528 -14.20 -42.77 29.82
N LEU A 529 -14.12 -42.23 28.61
CA LEU A 529 -15.12 -41.31 28.05
C LEU A 529 -16.33 -42.05 27.46
N VAL A 530 -16.14 -43.26 26.92
CA VAL A 530 -17.23 -44.10 26.38
C VAL A 530 -17.92 -44.84 27.53
N ARG A 531 -18.65 -44.11 28.37
CA ARG A 531 -19.36 -44.67 29.55
C ARG A 531 -20.60 -45.52 29.23
N LYS A 532 -21.11 -45.49 27.99
CA LYS A 532 -22.40 -46.11 27.62
C LYS A 532 -22.29 -47.62 27.32
N PHE A 533 -21.10 -48.14 27.01
CA PHE A 533 -20.82 -49.54 26.74
C PHE A 533 -19.34 -49.84 26.98
N GLU A 534 -18.99 -51.09 27.28
CA GLU A 534 -17.59 -51.49 27.46
C GLU A 534 -16.83 -51.50 26.13
N VAL A 535 -15.65 -50.88 26.11
CA VAL A 535 -14.72 -50.84 24.97
C VAL A 535 -13.56 -51.79 25.26
N GLY A 536 -13.14 -52.61 24.28
CA GLY A 536 -12.11 -53.63 24.51
C GLY A 536 -10.71 -53.07 24.84
N GLN A 537 -9.84 -53.90 25.40
CA GLN A 537 -8.46 -53.59 25.81
C GLN A 537 -7.61 -52.91 24.71
N PRO A 538 -6.53 -52.16 25.07
CA PRO A 538 -5.68 -51.48 24.09
C PRO A 538 -4.91 -52.44 23.16
N PHE A 539 -4.57 -53.63 23.66
CA PHE A 539 -3.94 -54.71 22.91
C PHE A 539 -4.82 -55.97 22.90
N PRO A 540 -4.86 -56.73 21.78
CA PRO A 540 -4.20 -56.44 20.51
C PRO A 540 -4.85 -55.24 19.79
N VAL A 541 -4.03 -54.46 19.07
CA VAL A 541 -4.49 -53.27 18.30
C VAL A 541 -5.56 -53.63 17.26
N ARG A 542 -5.58 -54.89 16.81
CA ARG A 542 -6.62 -55.47 15.99
C ARG A 542 -7.21 -56.72 16.64
N THR A 543 -8.54 -56.77 16.70
CA THR A 543 -9.34 -57.88 17.22
C THR A 543 -10.13 -58.59 16.10
N THR A 544 -10.45 -57.88 15.00
CA THR A 544 -11.23 -58.44 13.89
C THR A 544 -10.36 -58.89 12.71
N LYS A 545 -10.91 -59.77 11.87
CA LYS A 545 -10.23 -60.35 10.69
C LYS A 545 -10.46 -59.56 9.39
N LEU A 546 -11.08 -58.38 9.45
CA LEU A 546 -11.46 -57.62 8.26
C LEU A 546 -10.27 -56.88 7.65
N HIS A 547 -10.08 -56.94 6.33
CA HIS A 547 -9.13 -56.06 5.63
C HIS A 547 -9.74 -54.68 5.40
N PHE A 548 -9.10 -53.62 5.90
CA PHE A 548 -9.51 -52.23 5.71
C PHE A 548 -8.99 -51.66 4.39
N LEU A 549 -7.90 -52.22 3.84
CA LEU A 549 -7.38 -51.89 2.52
C LEU A 549 -7.89 -52.85 1.44
N LYS A 550 -8.10 -52.33 0.22
CA LYS A 550 -8.40 -53.17 -0.95
C LYS A 550 -7.16 -53.92 -1.41
N ASN A 551 -7.30 -55.23 -1.63
CA ASN A 551 -6.27 -56.06 -2.23
C ASN A 551 -5.96 -55.60 -3.67
N LYS A 552 -4.70 -55.20 -3.91
CA LYS A 552 -4.13 -54.93 -5.23
C LYS A 552 -2.95 -55.87 -5.46
N SER A 553 -2.68 -56.23 -6.72
CA SER A 553 -1.54 -57.08 -7.11
C SER A 553 -0.17 -56.41 -6.87
N SER A 554 -0.12 -55.08 -6.81
CA SER A 554 1.08 -54.28 -6.49
C SER A 554 0.70 -53.12 -5.54
N PRO A 555 0.54 -53.39 -4.23
CA PRO A 555 0.04 -52.39 -3.28
C PRO A 555 1.09 -51.34 -2.90
N ILE A 556 2.38 -51.70 -2.94
CA ILE A 556 3.53 -50.81 -2.69
C ILE A 556 3.97 -50.22 -4.04
N LYS A 557 4.02 -48.89 -4.13
CA LYS A 557 4.82 -48.22 -5.17
C LYS A 557 6.24 -48.07 -4.64
N ASP A 558 7.15 -48.89 -5.13
CA ASP A 558 8.58 -48.80 -4.79
C ASP A 558 9.12 -47.44 -5.25
N SER A 559 9.35 -46.53 -4.29
CA SER A 559 10.17 -45.33 -4.48
C SER A 559 11.68 -45.65 -4.47
N SER A 560 12.04 -46.93 -4.40
CA SER A 560 13.42 -47.45 -4.35
C SER A 560 14.13 -47.40 -5.71
N LYS A 561 14.28 -46.19 -6.28
CA LYS A 561 15.39 -45.85 -7.18
C LYS A 561 15.59 -44.36 -7.47
N GLU A 562 14.70 -43.48 -7.02
CA GLU A 562 15.10 -42.10 -6.76
C GLU A 562 15.98 -42.10 -5.51
N LYS A 563 17.28 -42.39 -5.70
CA LYS A 563 18.29 -41.77 -4.86
C LYS A 563 17.95 -40.28 -4.84
N MET A 564 17.79 -39.70 -3.66
CA MET A 564 17.90 -38.25 -3.52
C MET A 564 19.18 -37.87 -4.27
N PRO A 565 19.13 -37.01 -5.31
CA PRO A 565 20.33 -36.70 -6.07
C PRO A 565 21.35 -36.18 -5.07
N ASN A 566 22.54 -36.80 -5.04
CA ASN A 566 23.67 -36.18 -4.38
C ASN A 566 23.75 -34.75 -4.94
N LEU A 567 23.71 -33.74 -4.06
CA LEU A 567 23.78 -32.34 -4.47
C LEU A 567 25.03 -32.15 -5.34
N GLY A 568 24.78 -32.07 -6.65
CA GLY A 568 25.72 -32.46 -7.68
C GLY A 568 24.97 -32.54 -9.00
N PHE A 569 25.59 -32.03 -10.06
CA PHE A 569 24.89 -31.70 -11.31
C PHE A 569 24.41 -32.93 -12.07
N ILE A 570 23.28 -32.79 -12.77
CA ILE A 570 22.70 -33.84 -13.61
C ILE A 570 23.64 -34.10 -14.80
N PRO A 571 24.14 -35.34 -15.02
CA PRO A 571 24.93 -35.65 -16.20
C PRO A 571 24.03 -35.63 -17.45
N MET A 572 24.25 -34.63 -18.30
CA MET A 572 23.50 -34.42 -19.56
C MET A 572 24.03 -35.34 -20.68
N SER A 573 23.71 -36.63 -20.61
CA SER A 573 23.78 -37.54 -21.78
C SER A 573 22.40 -38.12 -22.06
N SER A 574 21.77 -37.61 -23.12
CA SER A 574 20.44 -38.02 -23.59
C SER A 574 20.53 -38.30 -25.08
N ASN A 575 20.02 -39.44 -25.54
CA ASN A 575 20.03 -39.82 -26.96
C ASN A 575 19.40 -38.76 -27.89
N VAL A 576 18.55 -37.87 -27.37
CA VAL A 576 18.00 -36.72 -28.13
C VAL A 576 19.04 -35.62 -28.25
N VAL A 577 19.74 -35.29 -27.15
CA VAL A 577 20.83 -34.30 -27.12
C VAL A 577 22.03 -34.79 -27.94
N ASP A 578 22.41 -36.07 -27.83
CA ASP A 578 23.48 -36.67 -28.63
C ASP A 578 23.12 -36.72 -30.13
N LYS A 579 21.84 -36.89 -30.50
CA LYS A 579 21.40 -36.78 -31.90
C LYS A 579 21.40 -35.35 -32.44
N PHE A 580 21.15 -34.34 -31.60
CA PHE A 580 20.94 -32.96 -32.05
C PHE A 580 22.18 -32.06 -31.88
N ALA A 581 23.03 -32.39 -30.91
CA ALA A 581 24.21 -31.64 -30.50
C ALA A 581 25.45 -32.53 -30.27
N GLY A 582 25.37 -33.85 -30.49
CA GLY A 582 26.51 -34.76 -30.28
C GLY A 582 27.73 -34.46 -31.14
N ASP A 583 27.56 -33.84 -32.32
CA ASP A 583 28.67 -33.35 -33.13
C ASP A 583 29.28 -32.06 -32.55
N ILE A 584 28.46 -31.14 -32.03
CA ILE A 584 28.93 -29.95 -31.29
C ILE A 584 29.68 -30.36 -30.01
N LEU A 585 29.26 -31.46 -29.36
CA LEU A 585 29.92 -32.05 -28.20
C LEU A 585 31.22 -32.82 -28.53
N LYS A 586 31.51 -33.11 -29.81
CA LYS A 586 32.85 -33.58 -30.24
C LYS A 586 33.83 -32.41 -30.36
N ASP A 587 33.36 -31.26 -30.81
CA ASP A 587 34.16 -30.03 -30.96
C ASP A 587 34.41 -29.30 -29.62
N LEU A 588 33.71 -29.68 -28.55
CA LEU A 588 33.85 -29.13 -27.20
C LEU A 588 34.32 -30.20 -26.18
N PRO A 589 35.53 -30.79 -26.34
CA PRO A 589 35.98 -31.95 -25.56
C PRO A 589 36.12 -31.70 -24.05
N PHE A 590 36.21 -30.43 -23.61
CA PHE A 590 36.26 -30.06 -22.20
C PHE A 590 34.95 -30.35 -21.44
N LEU A 591 33.81 -30.47 -22.14
CA LEU A 591 32.52 -30.84 -21.53
C LEU A 591 32.43 -32.34 -21.15
N LYS A 592 33.47 -33.13 -21.41
CA LYS A 592 33.56 -34.56 -21.05
C LYS A 592 34.53 -34.85 -19.89
N SER A 593 35.08 -33.81 -19.25
CA SER A 593 36.12 -33.96 -18.21
C SER A 593 35.77 -33.14 -16.98
N ASP A 594 35.40 -33.81 -15.89
CA ASP A 594 35.04 -33.19 -14.59
C ASP A 594 36.28 -32.72 -13.79
N ASP A 595 37.31 -32.20 -14.46
CA ASP A 595 38.52 -31.69 -13.82
C ASP A 595 38.39 -30.17 -13.55
N PRO A 596 38.37 -29.73 -12.28
CA PRO A 596 38.18 -28.33 -11.92
C PRO A 596 39.34 -27.40 -12.35
N THR A 597 40.45 -27.93 -12.87
CA THR A 597 41.57 -27.11 -13.37
C THR A 597 41.38 -26.59 -14.80
N VAL A 598 40.42 -27.13 -15.57
CA VAL A 598 40.26 -26.83 -17.01
C VAL A 598 39.47 -25.54 -17.29
N THR A 599 38.75 -24.98 -16.30
CA THR A 599 37.91 -23.77 -16.46
C THR A 599 38.67 -22.45 -16.64
N SER A 600 40.01 -22.43 -16.60
CA SER A 600 40.80 -21.18 -16.54
C SER A 600 41.34 -20.64 -17.87
N LEU A 601 41.22 -21.36 -19.01
CA LEU A 601 42.00 -21.03 -20.22
C LEU A 601 41.24 -21.08 -21.57
N VAL A 602 40.33 -20.13 -21.81
CA VAL A 602 40.07 -19.63 -23.18
C VAL A 602 40.06 -18.09 -23.22
N LYS A 603 41.15 -17.56 -23.78
CA LYS A 603 41.40 -16.21 -24.32
C LYS A 603 40.28 -15.15 -24.21
N GLN A 604 40.55 -14.17 -23.35
CA GLN A 604 40.06 -12.79 -23.33
C GLN A 604 39.15 -12.35 -24.51
N LYS A 605 37.88 -12.19 -24.19
CA LYS A 605 37.01 -11.15 -24.75
C LYS A 605 36.41 -10.42 -23.54
N GLU A 606 36.51 -9.10 -23.47
CA GLU A 606 35.96 -8.35 -22.34
C GLU A 606 34.44 -8.56 -22.27
N PHE A 607 33.92 -8.76 -21.07
CA PHE A 607 32.50 -8.92 -20.81
C PHE A 607 31.81 -7.56 -20.99
N ASP A 608 30.95 -7.45 -22.01
CA ASP A 608 30.16 -6.26 -22.25
C ASP A 608 28.88 -6.31 -21.40
N GLU A 609 28.94 -5.67 -20.23
CA GLU A 609 27.85 -5.59 -19.24
C GLU A 609 26.55 -4.97 -19.80
N LEU A 610 26.61 -4.32 -20.97
CA LEU A 610 25.48 -3.61 -21.58
C LEU A 610 24.54 -4.51 -22.38
N VAL A 611 24.96 -5.76 -22.67
CA VAL A 611 24.23 -6.67 -23.55
C VAL A 611 24.07 -8.07 -22.95
N HIS A 612 23.01 -8.77 -23.36
CA HIS A 612 22.82 -10.18 -23.03
C HIS A 612 23.99 -11.02 -23.55
N TRP A 613 24.68 -11.70 -22.62
CA TRP A 613 25.87 -12.51 -22.87
C TRP A 613 25.76 -13.51 -24.03
N HIS A 614 24.56 -14.04 -24.27
CA HIS A 614 24.28 -15.06 -25.31
C HIS A 614 23.66 -14.49 -26.60
N SER A 615 23.15 -13.25 -26.61
CA SER A 615 22.42 -12.70 -27.77
C SER A 615 22.86 -11.32 -28.24
N HIS A 616 23.79 -10.67 -27.53
CA HIS A 616 24.28 -9.31 -27.80
C HIS A 616 23.17 -8.24 -27.94
N LYS A 617 21.95 -8.53 -27.47
CA LYS A 617 20.86 -7.56 -27.37
C LYS A 617 21.07 -6.67 -26.14
N PRO A 618 20.82 -5.36 -26.21
CA PRO A 618 20.87 -4.49 -25.04
C PRO A 618 19.99 -5.01 -23.90
N LEU A 619 20.47 -4.92 -22.67
CA LEU A 619 19.66 -5.22 -21.49
C LEU A 619 18.54 -4.17 -21.36
N SER A 620 17.28 -4.62 -21.40
CA SER A 620 16.11 -3.79 -21.09
C SER A 620 16.04 -3.52 -19.60
N ASP A 621 16.05 -2.25 -19.20
CA ASP A 621 15.85 -1.82 -17.82
C ASP A 621 14.35 -1.65 -17.47
N ASP A 622 14.06 -1.32 -16.21
CA ASP A 622 12.68 -1.16 -15.74
C ASP A 622 11.98 0.09 -16.32
N TYR A 623 12.72 1.10 -16.79
CA TYR A 623 12.13 2.24 -17.53
C TYR A 623 11.57 1.79 -18.88
N ASP A 624 12.29 0.93 -19.60
CA ASP A 624 11.81 0.40 -20.89
C ASP A 624 10.59 -0.51 -20.72
N ARG A 625 10.48 -1.20 -19.58
CA ARG A 625 9.34 -2.04 -19.20
C ARG A 625 8.12 -1.23 -18.71
N SER A 626 8.34 -0.04 -18.17
CA SER A 626 7.28 0.85 -17.66
C SER A 626 6.36 1.32 -18.80
N LYS A 627 5.04 1.20 -18.57
CA LYS A 627 3.99 1.42 -19.59
C LYS A 627 3.96 2.90 -20.03
N CYS A 628 4.46 3.16 -21.24
CA CYS A 628 4.37 4.48 -21.85
C CYS A 628 2.91 4.72 -22.29
N GLN A 629 2.15 5.54 -21.55
CA GLN A 629 0.72 5.74 -21.81
C GLN A 629 0.44 6.43 -23.15
N PHE A 630 1.38 7.24 -23.61
CA PHE A 630 1.34 7.91 -24.91
C PHE A 630 2.63 7.62 -25.66
N THR A 631 2.51 7.30 -26.95
CA THR A 631 3.66 7.16 -27.85
C THR A 631 3.70 8.37 -28.77
N GLU A 632 4.80 9.14 -28.71
CA GLU A 632 4.98 10.43 -29.41
C GLU A 632 4.75 10.33 -30.93
N SER A 633 4.97 9.16 -31.52
CA SER A 633 4.81 8.88 -32.95
C SER A 633 3.43 8.35 -33.35
N SER A 634 2.51 8.14 -32.42
CA SER A 634 1.18 7.60 -32.73
C SER A 634 0.25 8.64 -33.36
N LYS A 635 -0.06 8.43 -34.64
CA LYS A 635 -1.08 9.20 -35.37
C LYS A 635 -2.52 8.73 -35.10
N ASP A 636 -2.75 7.83 -34.13
CA ASP A 636 -4.11 7.37 -33.80
C ASP A 636 -4.93 8.51 -33.17
N PRO A 637 -6.07 8.91 -33.77
CA PRO A 637 -6.95 9.94 -33.22
C PRO A 637 -7.42 9.66 -31.78
N ARG A 638 -7.48 8.39 -31.35
CA ARG A 638 -7.84 8.01 -29.98
C ARG A 638 -6.73 8.36 -28.99
N VAL A 639 -5.47 8.10 -29.35
CA VAL A 639 -4.30 8.44 -28.52
C VAL A 639 -4.16 9.97 -28.43
N LEU A 640 -4.28 10.67 -29.56
CA LEU A 640 -4.27 12.14 -29.60
C LEU A 640 -5.40 12.77 -28.76
N LYS A 641 -6.61 12.20 -28.79
CA LYS A 641 -7.73 12.66 -27.96
C LYS A 641 -7.49 12.40 -26.46
N SER A 642 -6.78 11.32 -26.11
CA SER A 642 -6.42 11.02 -24.72
C SER A 642 -5.29 11.94 -24.21
N LEU A 643 -4.28 12.23 -25.03
CA LEU A 643 -3.26 13.26 -24.78
C LEU A 643 -3.90 14.63 -24.54
N GLN A 644 -4.82 15.06 -25.41
CA GLN A 644 -5.55 16.33 -25.26
C GLN A 644 -6.33 16.37 -23.93
N LYS A 645 -7.04 15.29 -23.57
CA LYS A 645 -7.72 15.17 -22.27
C LYS A 645 -6.75 15.29 -21.09
N TYR A 646 -5.59 14.64 -21.16
CA TYR A 646 -4.57 14.68 -20.12
C TYR A 646 -4.04 16.10 -19.90
N HIS A 647 -3.66 16.82 -20.95
CA HIS A 647 -3.21 18.22 -20.82
C HIS A 647 -4.33 19.17 -20.35
N VAL A 648 -5.58 18.94 -20.77
CA VAL A 648 -6.74 19.71 -20.26
C VAL A 648 -6.94 19.43 -18.76
N PHE A 649 -6.85 18.17 -18.32
CA PHE A 649 -6.93 17.81 -16.91
C PHE A 649 -5.80 18.41 -16.09
N GLN A 650 -4.54 18.33 -16.55
CA GLN A 650 -3.38 18.89 -15.83
C GLN A 650 -3.50 20.42 -15.69
N ARG A 651 -3.94 21.13 -16.74
CA ARG A 651 -4.23 22.57 -16.65
C ARG A 651 -5.38 22.88 -15.70
N PHE A 652 -6.48 22.12 -15.75
CA PHE A 652 -7.61 22.31 -14.83
C PHE A 652 -7.19 22.10 -13.37
N TYR A 653 -6.47 21.00 -13.10
CA TYR A 653 -5.99 20.68 -11.76
C TYR A 653 -4.97 21.72 -11.28
N GLY A 654 -4.00 22.12 -12.11
CA GLY A 654 -3.03 23.18 -11.78
C GLY A 654 -3.69 24.53 -11.45
N ASN A 655 -4.74 24.91 -12.20
CA ASN A 655 -5.51 26.13 -11.89
C ASN A 655 -6.33 26.03 -10.61
N SER A 656 -6.71 24.81 -10.17
CA SER A 656 -7.37 24.60 -8.87
C SER A 656 -6.41 24.67 -7.68
N LEU A 657 -5.09 24.53 -7.93
CA LEU A 657 -4.03 24.58 -6.92
C LEU A 657 -3.46 26.00 -6.75
N GLU A 658 -3.14 26.69 -7.86
CA GLU A 658 -2.56 28.05 -7.83
C GLU A 658 -3.29 28.98 -8.81
N SER A 659 -3.81 30.10 -8.31
CA SER A 659 -4.44 31.17 -9.12
C SER A 659 -3.41 32.10 -9.79
N ILE A 660 -2.28 31.56 -10.26
CA ILE A 660 -1.16 32.32 -10.83
C ILE A 660 -1.21 32.24 -12.36
N SER A 661 -0.94 33.36 -13.04
CA SER A 661 -0.87 33.38 -14.51
C SER A 661 0.39 32.68 -15.04
N SER A 662 0.25 31.96 -16.15
CA SER A 662 1.36 31.19 -16.73
C SER A 662 2.51 32.08 -17.21
N LYS A 663 3.72 31.79 -16.74
CA LYS A 663 4.93 32.55 -17.04
C LYS A 663 5.62 32.01 -18.28
N LEU A 664 5.68 32.81 -19.35
CA LEU A 664 6.43 32.48 -20.55
C LEU A 664 7.94 32.60 -20.28
N ILE A 665 8.66 31.49 -20.40
CA ILE A 665 10.12 31.43 -20.27
C ILE A 665 10.75 31.58 -21.65
N VAL A 666 11.76 32.45 -21.74
CA VAL A 666 12.58 32.70 -22.93
C VAL A 666 14.05 32.49 -22.55
N THR A 667 14.75 31.68 -23.35
CA THR A 667 16.15 31.29 -23.10
C THR A 667 17.09 32.47 -23.32
N GLN A 668 17.93 32.78 -22.33
CA GLN A 668 18.82 33.95 -22.37
C GLN A 668 20.14 33.63 -23.08
N THR A 669 20.28 34.08 -24.33
CA THR A 669 21.58 34.00 -25.03
C THR A 669 22.63 34.85 -24.32
N ALA A 670 23.76 34.23 -23.95
CA ALA A 670 24.77 34.80 -23.09
C ALA A 670 25.51 36.00 -23.72
N LYS A 671 25.00 37.22 -23.49
CA LYS A 671 25.78 38.45 -23.69
C LYS A 671 26.82 38.58 -22.57
N SER A 672 28.08 38.80 -22.95
CA SER A 672 29.18 38.98 -22.01
C SER A 672 28.91 40.18 -21.07
N LYS A 673 28.87 39.92 -19.76
CA LYS A 673 28.82 40.99 -18.76
C LYS A 673 30.11 41.81 -18.84
N LYS A 674 30.03 43.03 -19.40
CA LYS A 674 31.01 44.08 -19.06
C LYS A 674 30.94 44.31 -17.56
N SER A 675 32.10 44.36 -16.92
CA SER A 675 32.24 44.60 -15.49
C SER A 675 31.69 45.97 -15.11
N PHE A 676 30.57 45.99 -14.38
CA PHE A 676 30.19 47.15 -13.57
C PHE A 676 31.05 47.13 -12.30
N SER A 677 32.07 47.98 -12.27
CA SER A 677 32.77 48.34 -11.04
C SER A 677 31.92 49.31 -10.22
N GLU A 678 31.73 49.02 -8.93
CA GLU A 678 31.08 49.95 -8.01
C GLU A 678 31.84 51.29 -7.95
N PRO A 679 31.16 52.45 -8.03
CA PRO A 679 31.79 53.73 -7.80
C PRO A 679 31.97 53.94 -6.29
N LYS A 680 33.23 54.06 -5.85
CA LYS A 680 33.58 54.44 -4.47
C LYS A 680 32.94 55.78 -4.11
N SER A 681 32.35 55.85 -2.92
CA SER A 681 31.72 57.05 -2.38
C SER A 681 32.71 58.22 -2.25
N LYS A 682 32.46 59.29 -3.01
CA LYS A 682 32.97 60.64 -2.72
C LYS A 682 31.79 61.58 -2.60
N LYS A 683 31.76 62.40 -1.55
CA LYS A 683 30.78 63.46 -1.37
C LYS A 683 30.91 64.46 -2.53
N THR A 684 29.84 64.66 -3.28
CA THR A 684 29.75 65.67 -4.35
C THR A 684 28.55 66.57 -4.13
N HIS A 685 28.72 67.87 -4.42
CA HIS A 685 27.66 68.86 -4.39
C HIS A 685 26.51 68.48 -5.32
N GLU A 686 25.27 68.70 -4.88
CA GLU A 686 24.07 68.48 -5.71
C GLU A 686 24.06 69.40 -6.94
N THR A 687 23.62 68.87 -8.07
CA THR A 687 23.56 69.61 -9.33
C THR A 687 22.30 70.47 -9.41
N LYS A 688 22.36 71.58 -10.16
CA LYS A 688 21.18 72.45 -10.39
C LYS A 688 19.98 71.69 -10.97
N ALA A 689 20.21 70.64 -11.77
CA ALA A 689 19.16 69.79 -12.31
C ALA A 689 18.43 68.99 -11.23
N GLU A 690 19.14 68.46 -10.23
CA GLU A 690 18.54 67.74 -9.09
C GLU A 690 17.71 68.68 -8.20
N ILE A 691 18.20 69.91 -7.97
CA ILE A 691 17.46 70.95 -7.25
C ILE A 691 16.15 71.28 -7.98
N ILE A 692 16.19 71.54 -9.28
CA ILE A 692 15.00 71.81 -10.10
C ILE A 692 14.04 70.60 -10.13
N THR A 693 14.56 69.37 -10.23
CA THR A 693 13.75 68.15 -10.24
C THR A 693 13.06 67.93 -8.90
N ARG A 694 13.75 68.23 -7.78
CA ARG A 694 13.20 68.19 -6.42
C ARG A 694 12.14 69.27 -6.23
N GLU A 695 12.37 70.48 -6.70
CA GLU A 695 11.41 71.59 -6.56
C GLU A 695 10.16 71.37 -7.42
N ASN A 696 10.31 70.88 -8.65
CA ASN A 696 9.17 70.49 -9.49
C ASN A 696 8.38 69.32 -8.88
N LYS A 697 9.04 68.33 -8.27
CA LYS A 697 8.34 67.29 -7.49
C LYS A 697 7.57 67.89 -6.30
N LYS A 698 8.16 68.81 -5.53
CA LYS A 698 7.45 69.52 -4.44
C LYS A 698 6.22 70.30 -4.96
N ARG A 699 6.34 71.03 -6.08
CA ARG A 699 5.22 71.79 -6.68
C ARG A 699 4.11 70.87 -7.24
N LEU A 700 4.46 69.69 -7.73
CA LEU A 700 3.48 68.68 -8.17
C LEU A 700 2.74 68.07 -6.97
N LEU A 701 3.47 67.68 -5.92
CA LEU A 701 2.88 67.16 -4.68
C LEU A 701 1.91 68.16 -4.04
N ALA A 702 2.29 69.43 -3.91
CA ALA A 702 1.40 70.48 -3.38
C ALA A 702 0.13 70.70 -4.23
N LYS A 703 0.21 70.52 -5.55
CA LYS A 703 -0.96 70.57 -6.45
C LYS A 703 -1.84 69.33 -6.37
N GLU A 704 -1.27 68.16 -6.05
CA GLU A 704 -2.03 66.92 -5.84
C GLU A 704 -2.73 66.96 -4.46
N GLU A 705 -2.01 67.40 -3.43
CA GLU A 705 -2.53 67.70 -2.08
C GLU A 705 -3.70 68.68 -2.11
N GLN A 706 -3.59 69.82 -2.79
CA GLN A 706 -4.69 70.79 -2.90
C GLN A 706 -5.94 70.22 -3.58
N LYS A 707 -5.78 69.31 -4.55
CA LYS A 707 -6.90 68.61 -5.21
C LYS A 707 -7.53 67.55 -4.30
N GLU A 708 -6.73 66.85 -3.50
CA GLU A 708 -7.22 65.87 -2.52
C GLU A 708 -7.95 66.56 -1.36
N GLU A 709 -7.46 67.71 -0.89
CA GLU A 709 -8.15 68.55 0.11
C GLU A 709 -9.51 69.05 -0.41
N GLN A 710 -9.59 69.49 -1.67
CA GLN A 710 -10.86 69.88 -2.29
C GLN A 710 -11.85 68.70 -2.37
N LYS A 711 -11.39 67.51 -2.77
CA LYS A 711 -12.22 66.29 -2.76
C LYS A 711 -12.69 65.93 -1.36
N TRP A 712 -11.82 66.01 -0.36
CA TRP A 712 -12.19 65.76 1.03
C TRP A 712 -13.25 66.76 1.50
N SER A 713 -13.06 68.06 1.24
CA SER A 713 -14.02 69.10 1.66
C SER A 713 -15.42 68.95 1.04
N ALA A 714 -15.52 68.30 -0.13
CA ALA A 714 -16.80 67.98 -0.77
C ALA A 714 -17.46 66.70 -0.23
N LEU A 715 -16.68 65.75 0.31
CA LEU A 715 -17.17 64.44 0.76
C LEU A 715 -17.33 64.34 2.28
N SER A 716 -16.61 65.16 3.06
CA SER A 716 -16.54 65.06 4.52
C SER A 716 -17.89 65.17 5.19
N PHE A 717 -18.76 66.08 4.73
CA PHE A 717 -20.11 66.25 5.29
C PHE A 717 -20.98 65.01 5.05
N SER A 718 -20.96 64.45 3.83
CA SER A 718 -21.72 63.24 3.49
C SER A 718 -21.24 62.03 4.32
N ILE A 719 -19.93 61.89 4.54
CA ILE A 719 -19.36 60.81 5.34
C ILE A 719 -19.66 61.03 6.84
N GLU A 720 -19.63 62.27 7.34
CA GLU A 720 -20.02 62.58 8.73
C GLU A 720 -21.52 62.37 9.00
N GLU A 721 -22.40 62.54 8.02
CA GLU A 721 -23.81 62.15 8.15
C GLU A 721 -24.00 60.64 8.07
N GLU A 722 -23.36 59.97 7.11
CA GLU A 722 -23.40 58.50 7.00
C GLU A 722 -22.91 57.82 8.29
N MET A 723 -21.85 58.34 8.92
CA MET A 723 -21.34 57.83 10.21
C MET A 723 -22.30 58.04 11.40
N LYS A 724 -23.30 58.92 11.30
CA LYS A 724 -24.37 59.05 12.32
C LYS A 724 -25.49 58.04 12.10
N GLU A 725 -25.89 57.82 10.84
CA GLU A 725 -26.97 56.89 10.50
C GLU A 725 -26.52 55.43 10.58
N ASN A 726 -25.33 55.12 10.06
CA ASN A 726 -24.72 53.79 10.10
C ASN A 726 -23.20 53.89 10.15
N LEU A 727 -22.65 53.73 11.37
CA LEU A 727 -21.21 53.81 11.62
C LEU A 727 -20.38 52.90 10.70
N ASN A 728 -20.87 51.69 10.38
CA ASN A 728 -20.11 50.73 9.58
C ASN A 728 -20.03 51.10 8.09
N SER A 729 -21.09 51.70 7.52
CA SER A 729 -21.04 52.14 6.12
C SER A 729 -20.24 53.44 5.98
N GLY A 730 -20.44 54.41 6.88
CA GLY A 730 -19.63 55.64 6.92
C GLY A 730 -18.13 55.39 7.14
N ILE A 731 -17.76 54.42 8.00
CA ILE A 731 -16.36 53.99 8.15
C ILE A 731 -15.82 53.36 6.85
N LYS A 732 -16.63 52.57 6.15
CA LYS A 732 -16.22 51.97 4.86
C LYS A 732 -15.96 53.05 3.80
N SER A 733 -16.87 54.03 3.66
CA SER A 733 -16.70 55.20 2.79
C SER A 733 -15.43 55.99 3.11
N LEU A 734 -15.14 56.19 4.41
CA LEU A 734 -13.93 56.85 4.89
C LEU A 734 -12.65 56.03 4.60
N GLU A 735 -12.70 54.71 4.71
CA GLU A 735 -11.57 53.82 4.37
C GLU A 735 -11.30 53.73 2.86
N GLU A 736 -12.33 53.76 2.02
CA GLU A 736 -12.18 53.84 0.57
C GLU A 736 -11.54 55.17 0.16
N PHE A 737 -11.91 56.29 0.80
CA PHE A 737 -11.23 57.57 0.62
C PHE A 737 -9.74 57.49 1.04
N LEU A 738 -9.43 56.98 2.24
CA LEU A 738 -8.05 56.84 2.73
C LEU A 738 -7.16 55.96 1.85
N LYS A 739 -7.71 54.92 1.21
CA LYS A 739 -7.00 54.07 0.24
C LYS A 739 -6.70 54.80 -1.07
N SER A 740 -7.58 55.70 -1.51
CA SER A 740 -7.42 56.43 -2.78
C SER A 740 -6.57 57.70 -2.67
N CYS A 741 -6.52 58.31 -1.48
CA CYS A 741 -5.71 59.49 -1.18
C CYS A 741 -4.21 59.16 -1.12
N LYS A 742 -3.34 60.06 -1.60
CA LYS A 742 -1.89 59.92 -1.54
C LYS A 742 -1.24 60.81 -0.49
N SER A 743 -1.77 62.01 -0.25
CA SER A 743 -1.17 62.97 0.68
C SER A 743 -1.32 62.57 2.15
N ASN A 744 -0.21 62.62 2.91
CA ASN A 744 -0.20 62.30 4.34
C ASN A 744 -0.89 63.36 5.20
N SER A 745 -0.85 64.64 4.79
CA SER A 745 -1.53 65.75 5.48
C SER A 745 -3.05 65.64 5.40
N VAL A 746 -3.58 65.31 4.23
CA VAL A 746 -5.02 65.10 3.99
C VAL A 746 -5.48 63.85 4.75
N LYS A 747 -4.69 62.76 4.73
CA LYS A 747 -4.97 61.56 5.54
C LYS A 747 -5.07 61.86 7.03
N LEU A 748 -4.14 62.65 7.58
CA LEU A 748 -4.21 63.08 8.99
C LEU A 748 -5.56 63.75 9.31
N ARG A 749 -6.00 64.70 8.46
CA ARG A 749 -7.28 65.42 8.64
C ARG A 749 -8.49 64.47 8.57
N VAL A 750 -8.48 63.52 7.64
CA VAL A 750 -9.53 62.49 7.49
C VAL A 750 -9.58 61.57 8.73
N GLU A 751 -8.43 61.12 9.21
CA GLU A 751 -8.31 60.27 10.41
C GLU A 751 -8.78 61.00 11.68
N VAL A 752 -8.44 62.29 11.84
CA VAL A 752 -8.90 63.15 12.96
C VAL A 752 -10.41 63.41 12.89
N ALA A 753 -10.97 63.66 11.70
CA ALA A 753 -12.40 63.80 11.50
C ALA A 753 -13.15 62.50 11.83
N GLY A 754 -12.67 61.36 11.34
CA GLY A 754 -13.21 60.04 11.66
C GLY A 754 -13.16 59.72 13.17
N LEU A 755 -12.05 60.02 13.85
CA LEU A 755 -11.94 59.88 15.31
C LEU A 755 -12.95 60.79 16.04
N THR A 756 -13.15 62.01 15.56
CA THR A 756 -14.12 62.96 16.11
C THR A 756 -15.56 62.48 15.92
N ALA A 757 -15.90 61.90 14.77
CA ALA A 757 -17.19 61.29 14.50
C ALA A 757 -17.43 60.08 15.42
N CYS A 758 -16.50 59.12 15.49
CA CYS A 758 -16.61 57.97 16.40
C CYS A 758 -16.77 58.39 17.87
N LEU A 759 -16.10 59.47 18.31
CA LEU A 759 -16.27 60.02 19.67
C LEU A 759 -17.67 60.62 19.90
N LYS A 760 -18.32 61.21 18.88
CA LYS A 760 -19.71 61.68 18.98
C LYS A 760 -20.65 60.47 19.12
N THR A 761 -20.54 59.48 18.23
CA THR A 761 -21.35 58.25 18.24
C THR A 761 -21.19 57.46 19.55
N TRP A 762 -19.97 57.33 20.08
CA TRP A 762 -19.71 56.68 21.39
C TRP A 762 -20.43 57.39 22.54
N LYS A 763 -20.45 58.73 22.53
CA LYS A 763 -21.17 59.51 23.56
C LYS A 763 -22.67 59.37 23.45
N GLU A 764 -23.21 59.27 22.25
CA GLU A 764 -24.64 59.07 22.01
C GLU A 764 -25.08 57.67 22.43
N HIS A 765 -24.35 56.64 22.01
CA HIS A 765 -24.57 55.24 22.43
C HIS A 765 -24.50 55.08 23.96
N CYS A 766 -23.51 55.68 24.63
CA CYS A 766 -23.42 55.66 26.09
C CYS A 766 -24.44 56.57 26.81
N ARG A 767 -25.27 57.34 26.09
CA ARG A 767 -26.34 58.18 26.66
C ARG A 767 -27.73 57.58 26.44
N SER A 768 -27.96 56.85 25.36
CA SER A 768 -29.27 56.37 24.94
C SER A 768 -29.85 55.24 25.78
N GLU A 769 -29.03 54.50 26.54
CA GLU A 769 -29.47 53.30 27.25
C GLU A 769 -29.24 53.38 28.76
N GLU A 770 -30.31 53.63 29.52
CA GLU A 770 -30.33 53.45 30.97
C GLU A 770 -30.55 51.98 31.35
N GLY A 771 -29.49 51.18 31.13
CA GLY A 771 -29.26 49.93 31.83
C GLY A 771 -30.06 48.71 31.38
N LYS A 772 -29.59 48.01 30.33
CA LYS A 772 -29.53 46.52 30.29
C LYS A 772 -28.83 45.88 29.08
N ILE A 773 -28.44 46.63 28.05
CA ILE A 773 -27.73 46.07 26.88
C ILE A 773 -26.22 46.30 27.04
N THR A 774 -25.42 45.37 26.51
CA THR A 774 -23.96 45.39 26.53
C THR A 774 -23.41 46.49 25.63
N LYS A 775 -22.48 47.32 26.14
CA LYS A 775 -21.79 48.37 25.37
C LYS A 775 -21.21 47.81 24.07
N ASP A 776 -21.50 48.44 22.93
CA ASP A 776 -20.94 48.02 21.65
C ASP A 776 -19.45 48.39 21.53
N LEU A 777 -18.60 47.41 21.86
CA LEU A 777 -17.15 47.56 21.81
C LEU A 777 -16.60 47.77 20.40
N SER A 778 -17.38 47.55 19.33
CA SER A 778 -16.94 47.82 17.95
C SER A 778 -16.62 49.30 17.73
N ILE A 779 -17.41 50.21 18.32
CA ILE A 779 -17.20 51.66 18.25
C ILE A 779 -15.86 52.03 18.92
N ALA A 780 -15.59 51.43 20.08
CA ALA A 780 -14.33 51.62 20.81
C ALA A 780 -13.11 51.06 20.06
N VAL A 781 -13.26 49.91 19.39
CA VAL A 781 -12.21 49.33 18.52
C VAL A 781 -11.90 50.27 17.36
N GLN A 782 -12.91 50.87 16.73
CA GLN A 782 -12.71 51.84 15.65
C GLN A 782 -12.04 53.12 16.16
N MET A 783 -12.43 53.65 17.33
CA MET A 783 -11.72 54.78 17.95
C MET A 783 -10.23 54.46 18.18
N MET A 784 -9.92 53.30 18.77
CA MET A 784 -8.55 52.92 19.08
C MET A 784 -7.71 52.63 17.82
N LYS A 785 -8.32 52.03 16.78
CA LYS A 785 -7.70 51.84 15.45
C LYS A 785 -7.27 53.17 14.83
N ARG A 786 -8.12 54.21 14.92
CA ARG A 786 -7.81 55.57 14.42
C ARG A 786 -6.69 56.22 15.24
N ILE A 787 -6.71 56.07 16.57
CA ILE A 787 -5.64 56.53 17.46
C ILE A 787 -4.29 55.88 17.10
N HIS A 788 -4.25 54.56 16.87
CA HIS A 788 -3.04 53.85 16.41
C HIS A 788 -2.55 54.40 15.07
N SER A 789 -3.44 54.56 14.07
CA SER A 789 -3.10 55.10 12.75
C SER A 789 -2.50 56.52 12.84
N LEU A 790 -3.07 57.38 13.69
CA LEU A 790 -2.58 58.74 13.93
C LEU A 790 -1.19 58.76 14.58
N MET A 791 -1.01 57.98 15.66
CA MET A 791 0.22 57.99 16.46
C MET A 791 1.42 57.32 15.77
N GLU A 792 1.19 56.24 15.04
CA GLU A 792 2.27 55.47 14.37
C GLU A 792 2.69 56.11 13.04
N LYS A 793 1.74 56.49 12.18
CA LYS A 793 2.02 56.86 10.78
C LYS A 793 2.31 58.35 10.59
N TYR A 794 1.85 59.19 11.53
CA TYR A 794 1.95 60.65 11.41
C TYR A 794 2.50 61.38 12.67
N PRO A 795 3.45 60.80 13.45
CA PRO A 795 3.91 61.41 14.71
C PRO A 795 4.51 62.82 14.55
N GLU A 796 5.16 63.07 13.41
CA GLU A 796 5.77 64.36 13.06
C GLU A 796 4.76 65.44 12.62
N LEU A 797 3.52 65.05 12.29
CA LEU A 797 2.48 65.96 11.76
C LEU A 797 1.37 66.28 12.79
N LEU A 798 1.31 65.56 13.90
CA LEU A 798 0.31 65.76 14.96
C LEU A 798 0.53 67.08 15.71
N GLN A 799 -0.48 67.96 15.67
CA GLN A 799 -0.48 69.20 16.46
C GLN A 799 -0.88 68.93 17.92
N GLU A 800 -0.61 69.91 18.78
CA GLU A 800 -0.93 69.81 20.22
C GLU A 800 -2.44 69.63 20.47
N SER A 801 -3.27 70.29 19.64
CA SER A 801 -4.74 70.10 19.61
C SER A 801 -5.17 68.66 19.27
N ASP A 802 -4.43 67.97 18.40
CA ASP A 802 -4.75 66.60 18.01
C ASP A 802 -4.39 65.63 19.14
N ARG A 803 -3.28 65.90 19.85
CA ARG A 803 -2.86 65.15 21.05
C ARG A 803 -3.87 65.32 22.19
N GLU A 804 -4.38 66.54 22.41
CA GLU A 804 -5.48 66.79 23.35
C GLU A 804 -6.76 66.04 22.97
N LEU A 805 -7.12 65.99 21.68
CA LEU A 805 -8.26 65.22 21.20
C LEU A 805 -8.09 63.71 21.47
N ILE A 806 -6.90 63.16 21.18
CA ILE A 806 -6.58 61.75 21.45
C ILE A 806 -6.64 61.45 22.95
N ALA A 807 -6.00 62.28 23.79
CA ALA A 807 -6.05 62.16 25.24
C ALA A 807 -7.50 62.21 25.77
N ARG A 808 -8.33 63.10 25.21
CA ARG A 808 -9.76 63.17 25.53
C ARG A 808 -10.51 61.91 25.12
N CYS A 809 -10.25 61.34 23.95
CA CYS A 809 -10.83 60.06 23.51
C CYS A 809 -10.47 58.92 24.47
N LEU A 810 -9.19 58.75 24.81
CA LEU A 810 -8.71 57.72 25.72
C LEU A 810 -9.35 57.84 27.12
N LYS A 811 -9.50 59.07 27.62
CA LYS A 811 -10.20 59.36 28.89
C LYS A 811 -11.69 58.98 28.86
N TYR A 812 -12.37 59.10 27.72
CA TYR A 812 -13.75 58.63 27.56
C TYR A 812 -13.86 57.10 27.48
N LEU A 813 -12.84 56.39 26.99
CA LEU A 813 -12.80 54.91 26.99
C LEU A 813 -12.43 54.34 28.37
N GLY A 814 -11.94 55.17 29.29
CA GLY A 814 -11.50 54.78 30.64
C GLY A 814 -9.99 54.55 30.75
N PHE A 815 -9.23 54.73 29.68
CA PHE A 815 -7.77 54.57 29.64
C PHE A 815 -7.07 55.82 30.19
N ASN A 816 -7.35 56.15 31.46
CA ASN A 816 -6.92 57.39 32.11
C ASN A 816 -5.40 57.56 32.15
N GLU A 817 -4.67 56.46 32.32
CA GLU A 817 -3.21 56.45 32.35
C GLU A 817 -2.64 56.86 30.97
N LEU A 818 -3.13 56.26 29.88
CA LEU A 818 -2.71 56.60 28.52
C LEU A 818 -3.05 58.07 28.20
N ALA A 819 -4.23 58.53 28.59
CA ALA A 819 -4.61 59.93 28.44
C ALA A 819 -3.69 60.90 29.19
N SER A 820 -3.15 60.50 30.36
CA SER A 820 -2.31 61.36 31.19
C SER A 820 -0.89 61.56 30.64
N SER A 821 -0.35 60.59 29.91
CA SER A 821 0.96 60.68 29.24
C SER A 821 0.98 61.71 28.09
N LEU A 822 -0.11 61.78 27.32
CA LEU A 822 -0.23 62.68 26.16
C LEU A 822 -0.48 64.15 26.52
N SER A 823 -0.96 64.43 27.74
CA SER A 823 -1.26 65.79 28.20
C SER A 823 -1.07 65.92 29.72
N PRO A 824 0.16 66.22 30.21
CA PRO A 824 0.45 66.31 31.64
C PRO A 824 -0.29 67.44 32.38
N THR A 825 -0.77 68.45 31.65
CA THR A 825 -1.16 69.77 32.16
C THR A 825 -2.54 69.84 32.83
N GLN A 826 -3.36 68.78 32.78
CA GLN A 826 -4.68 68.74 33.47
C GLN A 826 -4.61 68.14 34.89
N LYS A 827 -3.67 68.60 35.72
CA LYS A 827 -3.58 68.28 37.17
C LYS A 827 -3.92 69.49 38.05
N ALA A 828 -5.18 69.93 38.04
CA ALA A 828 -5.86 70.59 39.17
C ALA A 828 -7.33 70.88 38.81
N GLY A 829 -8.28 70.51 39.69
CA GLY A 829 -9.68 70.94 39.61
C GLY A 829 -10.61 70.09 38.75
N ASP A 830 -11.17 69.01 39.32
CA ASP A 830 -12.59 68.62 39.20
C ASP A 830 -12.86 67.20 39.78
N ASP A 831 -12.70 67.01 41.09
CA ASP A 831 -13.17 65.77 41.75
C ASP A 831 -14.71 65.58 41.66
N ILE A 832 -15.44 66.64 41.28
CA ILE A 832 -16.88 66.62 40.98
C ILE A 832 -17.17 65.94 39.62
N LYS A 833 -16.20 65.82 38.69
CA LYS A 833 -16.40 65.17 37.38
C LYS A 833 -16.14 63.65 37.38
N LYS A 834 -15.51 63.07 38.40
CA LYS A 834 -15.25 61.60 38.48
C LYS A 834 -16.53 60.76 38.32
N LYS A 835 -17.65 61.18 38.94
CA LYS A 835 -18.95 60.49 38.80
C LYS A 835 -19.55 60.50 37.38
N LYS A 836 -18.98 61.26 36.42
CA LYS A 836 -19.43 61.27 35.01
C LYS A 836 -18.51 60.50 34.05
N SER A 837 -17.26 60.17 34.44
CA SER A 837 -16.36 59.38 33.58
C SER A 837 -16.76 57.90 33.54
N ASP A 838 -17.20 57.35 34.67
CA ASP A 838 -17.48 55.90 34.79
C ASP A 838 -18.64 55.43 33.91
N LYS A 839 -19.57 56.33 33.53
CA LYS A 839 -20.66 56.02 32.58
C LYS A 839 -20.12 55.58 31.21
N TYR A 840 -19.03 56.20 30.73
CA TYR A 840 -18.50 56.00 29.37
C TYR A 840 -17.35 54.97 29.30
N SER A 841 -16.76 54.58 30.42
CA SER A 841 -15.59 53.68 30.46
C SER A 841 -15.92 52.27 29.98
N ILE A 842 -14.93 51.57 29.40
CA ILE A 842 -15.09 50.18 28.92
C ILE A 842 -15.07 49.16 30.07
N GLY A 843 -14.38 49.47 31.17
CA GLY A 843 -14.24 48.57 32.33
C GLY A 843 -13.18 47.47 32.17
N ILE A 844 -12.39 47.50 31.10
CA ILE A 844 -11.26 46.60 30.82
C ILE A 844 -9.99 47.45 30.65
N GLY A 845 -8.83 46.96 31.12
CA GLY A 845 -7.55 47.66 30.92
C GLY A 845 -7.12 47.76 29.44
N PRO A 846 -6.34 48.78 29.06
CA PRO A 846 -6.03 49.08 27.65
C PRO A 846 -5.29 47.94 26.93
N VAL A 847 -4.37 47.26 27.61
CA VAL A 847 -3.61 46.10 27.07
C VAL A 847 -4.55 44.93 26.77
N ARG A 848 -5.42 44.58 27.72
CA ARG A 848 -6.39 43.48 27.59
C ARG A 848 -7.45 43.76 26.53
N PHE A 849 -7.91 45.02 26.42
CA PHE A 849 -8.81 45.45 25.35
C PHE A 849 -8.20 45.29 23.96
N GLN A 850 -6.95 45.74 23.78
CA GLN A 850 -6.20 45.59 22.52
C GLN A 850 -6.03 44.12 22.14
N LEU A 851 -5.62 43.25 23.07
CA LEU A 851 -5.45 41.81 22.83
C LEU A 851 -6.76 41.11 22.46
N GLN A 852 -7.84 41.38 23.21
CA GLN A 852 -9.10 40.65 23.08
C GLN A 852 -9.95 41.11 21.90
N TYR A 853 -9.94 42.41 21.55
CA TYR A 853 -10.85 42.98 20.54
C TYR A 853 -10.15 43.55 19.31
N MET A 854 -8.85 43.88 19.37
CA MET A 854 -8.11 44.48 18.25
C MET A 854 -7.12 43.52 17.58
N GLY A 855 -7.21 42.21 17.83
CA GLY A 855 -6.18 41.23 17.43
C GLY A 855 -5.83 41.16 15.93
N HIS A 856 -6.65 41.71 15.03
CA HIS A 856 -6.43 41.81 13.57
C HIS A 856 -6.17 43.25 13.09
N HIS A 857 -6.10 44.21 14.01
CA HIS A 857 -5.77 45.63 13.79
C HIS A 857 -4.45 46.05 14.44
N LEU A 858 -3.90 45.22 15.34
CA LEU A 858 -2.56 45.45 15.89
C LEU A 858 -1.48 45.25 14.82
N ILE A 859 -0.46 46.10 14.88
CA ILE A 859 0.64 46.18 13.91
C ILE A 859 1.58 44.99 14.09
N ARG A 860 2.17 44.53 12.99
CA ARG A 860 3.19 43.48 12.90
C ARG A 860 4.43 44.03 12.20
N ASP A 861 5.59 43.51 12.53
CA ASP A 861 6.86 43.87 11.87
C ASP A 861 7.01 43.16 10.52
N GLU A 862 6.22 43.58 9.54
CA GLU A 862 6.41 43.15 8.16
C GLU A 862 7.71 43.75 7.57
N ARG A 863 8.50 42.94 6.86
CA ARG A 863 9.60 43.42 6.03
C ARG A 863 9.06 44.33 4.92
N LYS A 864 9.67 45.52 4.77
CA LYS A 864 9.25 46.55 3.80
C LYS A 864 10.19 46.67 2.60
N ASP A 865 11.27 45.90 2.57
CA ASP A 865 12.30 45.89 1.54
C ASP A 865 12.05 44.75 0.51
N PRO A 866 11.63 45.06 -0.73
CA PRO A 866 11.37 44.03 -1.75
C PRO A 866 12.68 43.43 -2.31
N ASP A 867 12.68 42.13 -2.58
CA ASP A 867 13.76 41.47 -3.32
C ASP A 867 13.49 41.54 -4.83
N PRO A 868 14.42 42.00 -5.68
CA PRO A 868 14.19 42.17 -7.11
C PRO A 868 13.90 40.88 -7.88
N ARG A 869 14.12 39.69 -7.27
CA ARG A 869 13.82 38.38 -7.87
C ARG A 869 12.36 37.96 -7.70
N VAL A 870 11.62 38.57 -6.78
CA VAL A 870 10.24 38.22 -6.43
C VAL A 870 9.36 39.46 -6.63
N HIS A 871 8.20 39.30 -7.29
CA HIS A 871 7.31 40.43 -7.58
C HIS A 871 5.98 40.38 -6.82
N ASP A 872 5.54 39.17 -6.44
CA ASP A 872 4.19 38.95 -5.89
C ASP A 872 4.13 39.06 -4.36
N PHE A 873 5.25 38.93 -3.67
CA PHE A 873 5.38 39.05 -2.21
C PHE A 873 6.81 39.44 -1.80
N ILE A 874 7.00 39.81 -0.53
CA ILE A 874 8.33 40.12 0.04
C ILE A 874 8.87 38.84 0.71
N PRO A 875 10.01 38.27 0.24
CA PRO A 875 10.52 37.02 0.78
C PRO A 875 11.25 37.20 2.12
N ASP A 876 11.08 36.20 3.00
CA ASP A 876 11.74 36.05 4.30
C ASP A 876 13.27 35.98 4.19
N THR A 877 13.98 36.19 5.30
CA THR A 877 15.45 36.08 5.40
C THR A 877 16.00 34.79 4.81
N TRP A 878 15.46 33.65 5.26
CA TRP A 878 15.90 32.32 4.87
C TRP A 878 15.51 32.02 3.41
N GLN A 879 14.41 32.59 2.91
CA GLN A 879 14.02 32.48 1.50
C GLN A 879 15.01 33.22 0.61
N ARG A 880 15.48 34.42 0.99
CA ARG A 880 16.51 35.13 0.21
C ARG A 880 17.86 34.44 0.23
N GLU A 881 18.27 33.89 1.37
CA GLU A 881 19.48 33.06 1.43
C GLU A 881 19.37 31.84 0.51
N LEU A 882 18.19 31.21 0.46
CA LEU A 882 17.91 30.12 -0.49
C LEU A 882 18.01 30.61 -1.94
N LEU A 883 17.42 31.76 -2.30
CA LEU A 883 17.54 32.33 -3.64
C LEU A 883 19.02 32.58 -3.99
N ASP A 884 19.82 33.05 -3.04
CA ASP A 884 21.28 33.23 -3.20
C ASP A 884 22.01 31.89 -3.40
N VAL A 885 21.63 30.83 -2.70
CA VAL A 885 22.16 29.46 -2.92
C VAL A 885 21.88 29.01 -4.36
N VAL A 886 20.63 29.15 -4.81
CA VAL A 886 20.21 28.77 -6.16
C VAL A 886 20.94 29.61 -7.21
N ASP A 887 21.06 30.93 -7.02
CA ASP A 887 21.80 31.84 -7.90
C ASP A 887 23.29 31.46 -8.02
N ASN A 888 23.91 31.03 -6.92
CA ASN A 888 25.30 30.58 -6.88
C ASN A 888 25.54 29.13 -7.34
N TYR A 889 24.50 28.37 -7.71
CA TYR A 889 24.58 26.94 -8.05
C TYR A 889 25.15 26.08 -6.91
N GLU A 890 24.86 26.44 -5.65
CA GLU A 890 25.27 25.69 -4.46
C GLU A 890 24.19 24.67 -4.05
N SER A 891 24.58 23.60 -3.34
CA SER A 891 23.60 22.73 -2.67
C SER A 891 23.13 23.37 -1.36
N ALA A 892 21.92 23.04 -0.91
CA ALA A 892 21.50 23.34 0.46
C ALA A 892 20.55 22.31 1.07
N VAL A 893 20.68 22.14 2.39
CA VAL A 893 19.68 21.52 3.27
C VAL A 893 18.83 22.64 3.84
N ILE A 894 17.51 22.55 3.69
CA ILE A 894 16.56 23.60 4.05
C ILE A 894 15.52 23.00 5.01
N VAL A 895 15.57 23.44 6.26
CA VAL A 895 14.66 22.99 7.31
C VAL A 895 13.73 24.14 7.66
N ALA A 896 12.46 23.99 7.27
CA ALA A 896 11.41 24.99 7.52
C ALA A 896 10.04 24.31 7.68
N PRO A 897 9.16 24.78 8.58
CA PRO A 897 7.83 24.19 8.77
C PRO A 897 7.01 24.05 7.48
N THR A 898 6.06 23.13 7.45
CA THR A 898 5.07 23.06 6.37
C THR A 898 4.26 24.36 6.32
N SER A 899 3.86 24.81 5.12
CA SER A 899 3.27 26.15 4.90
C SER A 899 4.19 27.36 5.17
N SER A 900 5.52 27.17 5.25
CA SER A 900 6.51 28.28 5.21
C SER A 900 6.84 28.77 3.79
N GLY A 901 6.37 28.06 2.75
CA GLY A 901 6.70 28.39 1.35
C GLY A 901 7.93 27.67 0.78
N LYS A 902 8.41 26.59 1.40
CA LYS A 902 9.50 25.74 0.85
C LYS A 902 9.35 25.45 -0.64
N THR A 903 8.15 25.11 -1.11
CA THR A 903 7.87 24.76 -2.52
C THR A 903 8.15 25.91 -3.51
N TYR A 904 8.11 27.18 -3.07
CA TYR A 904 8.47 28.33 -3.92
C TYR A 904 9.94 28.26 -4.38
N ALA A 905 10.83 27.78 -3.51
CA ALA A 905 12.24 27.54 -3.81
C ALA A 905 12.43 26.63 -5.03
N SER A 906 11.65 25.55 -5.06
CA SER A 906 11.66 24.55 -6.12
C SER A 906 11.32 25.18 -7.47
N TYR A 907 10.27 25.99 -7.53
CA TYR A 907 9.87 26.69 -8.74
C TYR A 907 10.88 27.74 -9.18
N TYR A 908 11.52 28.46 -8.26
CA TYR A 908 12.60 29.39 -8.61
C TYR A 908 13.81 28.66 -9.22
N CYS A 909 14.20 27.52 -8.63
CA CYS A 909 15.26 26.65 -9.15
C CYS A 909 14.95 26.12 -10.56
N MET A 910 13.71 25.64 -10.79
CA MET A 910 13.23 25.27 -12.13
C MET A 910 13.31 26.45 -13.11
N GLU A 911 12.78 27.62 -12.73
CA GLU A 911 12.76 28.80 -13.59
C GLU A 911 14.18 29.22 -14.03
N LYS A 912 15.16 29.15 -13.12
CA LYS A 912 16.55 29.49 -13.43
C LYS A 912 17.13 28.59 -14.52
N VAL A 913 17.04 27.26 -14.36
CA VAL A 913 17.59 26.30 -15.34
C VAL A 913 16.87 26.40 -16.69
N LEU A 914 15.54 26.56 -16.67
CA LEU A 914 14.72 26.74 -17.87
C LEU A 914 15.05 28.03 -18.64
N LYS A 915 15.50 29.09 -17.95
CA LYS A 915 15.98 30.34 -18.57
C LYS A 915 17.39 30.25 -19.14
N GLU A 916 18.27 29.45 -18.54
CA GLU A 916 19.68 29.35 -18.95
C GLU A 916 19.90 28.47 -20.19
N SER A 917 19.10 27.41 -20.38
CA SER A 917 19.28 26.49 -21.52
C SER A 917 18.02 25.73 -21.91
N ASP A 918 18.02 25.19 -23.13
CA ASP A 918 16.97 24.29 -23.64
C ASP A 918 17.32 22.81 -23.38
N ASP A 919 18.61 22.47 -23.22
CA ASP A 919 19.09 21.10 -22.96
C ASP A 919 19.20 20.76 -21.46
N GLY A 920 19.23 21.75 -20.57
CA GLY A 920 19.38 21.53 -19.13
C GLY A 920 18.11 20.93 -18.50
N VAL A 921 18.31 19.89 -17.67
CA VAL A 921 17.23 19.18 -16.96
C VAL A 921 17.24 19.49 -15.46
N VAL A 922 16.06 19.66 -14.87
CA VAL A 922 15.84 19.67 -13.42
C VAL A 922 15.02 18.44 -13.04
N VAL A 923 15.43 17.74 -11.99
CA VAL A 923 14.66 16.61 -11.44
C VAL A 923 14.03 17.01 -10.11
N TYR A 924 12.72 16.81 -9.97
CA TYR A 924 11.99 16.91 -8.71
C TYR A 924 11.68 15.50 -8.20
N VAL A 925 12.18 15.18 -7.01
CA VAL A 925 11.98 13.91 -6.32
C VAL A 925 10.97 14.15 -5.20
N ALA A 926 9.76 13.64 -5.36
CA ALA A 926 8.69 13.72 -4.38
C ALA A 926 8.52 12.38 -3.64
N PRO A 927 8.21 12.37 -2.34
CA PRO A 927 8.00 11.13 -1.58
C PRO A 927 6.84 10.27 -2.07
N THR A 928 5.74 10.87 -2.56
CA THR A 928 4.51 10.13 -2.93
C THR A 928 4.02 10.42 -4.35
N LYS A 929 3.29 9.46 -4.94
CA LYS A 929 2.69 9.58 -6.28
C LYS A 929 1.63 10.69 -6.37
N ALA A 930 0.89 10.92 -5.28
CA ALA A 930 -0.07 12.02 -5.19
C ALA A 930 0.65 13.38 -5.35
N LEU A 931 1.79 13.56 -4.67
CA LEU A 931 2.58 14.78 -4.74
C LEU A 931 3.29 14.93 -6.10
N VAL A 932 3.76 13.84 -6.72
CA VAL A 932 4.23 13.84 -8.12
C VAL A 932 3.17 14.44 -9.06
N ASN A 933 1.92 13.99 -8.96
CA ASN A 933 0.83 14.49 -9.80
C ASN A 933 0.48 15.95 -9.50
N GLN A 934 0.45 16.35 -8.24
CA GLN A 934 0.20 17.72 -7.82
C GLN A 934 1.28 18.68 -8.36
N VAL A 935 2.56 18.35 -8.18
CA VAL A 935 3.67 19.18 -8.68
C VAL A 935 3.68 19.22 -10.21
N ALA A 936 3.36 18.11 -10.89
CA ALA A 936 3.25 18.08 -12.36
C ALA A 936 2.16 19.00 -12.90
N ALA A 937 1.00 19.04 -12.24
CA ALA A 937 -0.08 19.96 -12.58
C ALA A 937 0.35 21.42 -12.38
N THR A 938 0.99 21.74 -11.25
CA THR A 938 1.46 23.10 -10.96
C THR A 938 2.55 23.56 -11.93
N VAL A 939 3.53 22.71 -12.26
CA VAL A 939 4.59 23.03 -13.24
C VAL A 939 3.99 23.30 -14.63
N GLN A 940 3.03 22.49 -15.08
CA GLN A 940 2.35 22.68 -16.36
C GLN A 940 1.44 23.93 -16.41
N ASN A 941 0.96 24.41 -15.27
CA ASN A 941 0.18 25.66 -15.20
C ASN A 941 1.10 26.90 -15.11
N ARG A 942 2.15 26.82 -14.28
CA ARG A 942 3.01 27.94 -13.89
C ARG A 942 4.00 28.35 -14.98
N PHE A 943 4.48 27.40 -15.78
CA PHE A 943 5.51 27.66 -16.78
C PHE A 943 5.02 27.35 -18.20
N THR A 944 5.48 28.11 -19.18
CA THR A 944 5.28 27.82 -20.60
C THR A 944 6.56 28.18 -21.35
N LYS A 945 7.02 27.33 -22.27
CA LYS A 945 8.25 27.53 -23.03
C LYS A 945 8.09 26.96 -24.44
N ASN A 946 8.62 27.67 -25.43
CA ASN A 946 8.66 27.18 -26.81
C ASN A 946 9.87 26.28 -26.99
N LEU A 947 9.65 24.96 -27.03
CA LEU A 947 10.69 23.95 -27.19
C LEU A 947 10.75 23.38 -28.62
N PRO A 948 11.89 22.80 -29.02
CA PRO A 948 12.02 22.00 -30.24
C PRO A 948 10.96 20.90 -30.36
N SER A 949 10.70 20.47 -31.60
CA SER A 949 9.73 19.40 -31.86
C SER A 949 10.21 18.06 -31.26
N GLY A 950 9.42 17.51 -30.34
CA GLY A 950 9.75 16.28 -29.60
C GLY A 950 10.24 16.50 -28.17
N GLU A 951 10.42 17.75 -27.72
CA GLU A 951 10.77 18.07 -26.33
C GLU A 951 9.56 18.61 -25.55
N ALA A 952 9.45 18.19 -24.28
CA ALA A 952 8.40 18.58 -23.36
C ALA A 952 8.93 19.51 -22.26
N LEU A 953 8.06 20.35 -21.71
CA LEU A 953 8.44 21.17 -20.55
C LEU A 953 8.51 20.35 -19.27
N CYS A 954 7.55 19.45 -19.07
CA CYS A 954 7.34 18.68 -17.85
C CYS A 954 7.07 17.22 -18.20
N GLY A 955 7.83 16.29 -17.62
CA GLY A 955 7.66 14.85 -17.74
C GLY A 955 7.45 14.20 -16.37
N VAL A 956 6.87 13.00 -16.37
CA VAL A 956 6.61 12.21 -15.17
C VAL A 956 7.13 10.80 -15.36
N PHE A 957 7.82 10.26 -14.36
CA PHE A 957 8.21 8.85 -14.30
C PHE A 957 7.84 8.21 -12.96
N THR A 958 6.95 7.22 -13.00
CA THR A 958 6.72 6.24 -11.93
C THR A 958 6.85 4.83 -12.52
N ARG A 959 6.80 3.78 -11.69
CA ARG A 959 6.91 2.38 -12.17
C ARG A 959 5.70 1.96 -13.02
N GLU A 960 4.53 2.53 -12.74
CA GLU A 960 3.27 2.22 -13.42
C GLU A 960 3.13 2.95 -14.76
N TYR A 961 3.60 4.20 -14.84
CA TYR A 961 3.48 5.02 -16.04
C TYR A 961 4.63 6.01 -16.25
N ARG A 962 4.89 6.31 -17.52
CA ARG A 962 5.78 7.39 -17.94
C ARG A 962 5.16 8.28 -18.99
N HIS A 963 5.44 9.59 -18.86
CA HIS A 963 5.08 10.65 -19.79
C HIS A 963 6.33 11.51 -20.02
N ASP A 964 6.81 11.56 -21.26
CA ASP A 964 7.88 12.45 -21.77
C ASP A 964 9.17 12.48 -20.92
N ALA A 965 9.41 11.45 -20.10
CA ALA A 965 10.31 11.49 -18.95
C ALA A 965 11.80 11.73 -19.27
N LEU A 966 12.27 11.35 -20.45
CA LEU A 966 13.65 11.63 -20.91
C LEU A 966 13.73 12.77 -21.92
N ASN A 967 12.58 13.22 -22.44
CA ASN A 967 12.43 14.29 -23.41
C ASN A 967 11.97 15.60 -22.74
N SER A 968 11.89 15.63 -21.41
CA SER A 968 11.42 16.76 -20.62
C SER A 968 12.54 17.56 -19.95
N GLN A 969 12.41 18.89 -19.91
CA GLN A 969 13.31 19.75 -19.12
C GLN A 969 13.07 19.67 -17.60
N VAL A 970 11.84 19.44 -17.15
CA VAL A 970 11.52 19.18 -15.74
C VAL A 970 10.99 17.75 -15.61
N LEU A 971 11.76 16.85 -15.02
CA LEU A 971 11.29 15.51 -14.67
C LEU A 971 10.77 15.51 -13.23
N ILE A 972 9.57 15.00 -13.01
CA ILE A 972 9.00 14.79 -11.68
C ILE A 972 8.83 13.29 -11.45
N THR A 973 9.35 12.78 -10.34
CA THR A 973 9.48 11.35 -10.11
C THR A 973 9.56 11.02 -8.62
N VAL A 974 9.53 9.72 -8.29
CA VAL A 974 9.73 9.19 -6.93
C VAL A 974 11.17 8.67 -6.77
N PRO A 975 11.72 8.60 -5.54
CA PRO A 975 13.12 8.22 -5.30
C PRO A 975 13.58 6.97 -6.07
N ALA A 976 12.85 5.87 -5.93
CA ALA A 976 13.22 4.58 -6.53
C ALA A 976 13.16 4.59 -8.07
N CYS A 977 12.41 5.50 -8.69
CA CYS A 977 12.40 5.69 -10.14
C CYS A 977 13.57 6.55 -10.61
N PHE A 978 13.96 7.56 -9.81
CA PHE A 978 15.16 8.33 -10.11
C PHE A 978 16.44 7.50 -9.97
N GLU A 979 16.50 6.61 -8.97
CA GLU A 979 17.63 5.70 -8.76
C GLU A 979 17.85 4.80 -10.00
N ILE A 980 16.77 4.23 -10.55
CA ILE A 980 16.81 3.46 -11.80
C ILE A 980 17.42 4.28 -12.95
N LEU A 981 17.05 5.56 -13.09
CA LEU A 981 17.60 6.43 -14.14
C LEU A 981 19.08 6.77 -13.93
N LEU A 982 19.52 6.94 -12.69
CA LEU A 982 20.93 7.22 -12.35
C LEU A 982 21.83 5.99 -12.54
N LEU A 983 21.33 4.79 -12.20
CA LEU A 983 22.07 3.54 -12.33
C LEU A 983 22.08 2.99 -13.76
N ALA A 984 21.08 3.32 -14.60
CA ALA A 984 20.99 2.83 -15.97
C ALA A 984 22.19 3.24 -16.85
N PRO A 985 23.03 2.30 -17.33
CA PRO A 985 24.22 2.63 -18.11
C PRO A 985 23.89 3.31 -19.45
N HIS A 986 22.80 2.90 -20.09
CA HIS A 986 22.32 3.46 -21.36
C HIS A 986 21.80 4.91 -21.22
N ARG A 987 21.50 5.37 -20.00
CA ARG A 987 20.89 6.69 -19.72
C ARG A 987 21.89 7.72 -19.20
N GLN A 988 23.17 7.35 -19.05
CA GLN A 988 24.23 8.24 -18.58
C GLN A 988 24.38 9.53 -19.42
N ASN A 989 23.99 9.52 -20.71
CA ASN A 989 23.96 10.73 -21.52
C ASN A 989 22.83 11.70 -21.15
N TRP A 990 21.68 11.20 -20.68
CA TRP A 990 20.61 12.01 -20.12
C TRP A 990 20.97 12.49 -18.70
N VAL A 991 21.57 11.64 -17.87
CA VAL A 991 22.04 12.02 -16.51
C VAL A 991 23.00 13.21 -16.55
N LYS A 992 23.88 13.30 -17.56
CA LYS A 992 24.78 14.45 -17.78
C LYS A 992 24.05 15.78 -18.09
N LYS A 993 22.78 15.75 -18.51
CA LYS A 993 21.97 16.95 -18.74
C LYS A 993 21.42 17.55 -17.45
N ILE A 994 21.37 16.78 -16.36
CA ILE A 994 20.81 17.23 -15.08
C ILE A 994 21.68 18.38 -14.52
N ARG A 995 21.06 19.55 -14.33
CA ARG A 995 21.68 20.76 -13.77
C ARG A 995 21.37 20.97 -12.29
N TYR A 996 20.21 20.49 -11.83
CA TYR A 996 19.80 20.56 -10.43
C TYR A 996 18.88 19.37 -10.08
N VAL A 997 18.94 18.92 -8.84
CA VAL A 997 17.94 18.02 -8.25
C VAL A 997 17.25 18.72 -7.07
N ILE A 998 15.93 18.58 -6.97
CA ILE A 998 15.15 19.05 -5.83
C ILE A 998 14.60 17.81 -5.15
N PHE A 999 14.96 17.63 -3.90
CA PHE A 999 14.49 16.57 -3.03
C PHE A 999 13.47 17.16 -2.06
N ASP A 1000 12.23 16.69 -2.13
CA ASP A 1000 11.17 17.11 -1.23
C ASP A 1000 11.01 16.14 -0.05
N GLU A 1001 10.67 16.66 1.13
CA GLU A 1001 10.53 15.91 2.38
C GLU A 1001 11.66 14.91 2.71
N VAL A 1002 12.91 15.39 2.67
CA VAL A 1002 14.13 14.60 2.95
C VAL A 1002 14.17 13.97 4.36
N HIS A 1003 13.26 14.32 5.27
CA HIS A 1003 13.09 13.58 6.53
C HIS A 1003 12.66 12.12 6.31
N CYS A 1004 12.17 11.73 5.13
CA CYS A 1004 11.93 10.33 4.76
C CYS A 1004 13.19 9.44 4.87
N LEU A 1005 14.40 10.03 4.89
CA LEU A 1005 15.65 9.32 5.21
C LEU A 1005 15.66 8.67 6.61
N GLY A 1006 14.80 9.12 7.53
CA GLY A 1006 14.67 8.55 8.88
C GLY A 1006 13.64 7.43 9.03
N GLY A 1007 13.01 6.96 7.94
CA GLY A 1007 12.02 5.89 7.96
C GLY A 1007 12.62 4.47 7.93
N GLU A 1008 11.83 3.46 8.28
CA GLU A 1008 12.27 2.04 8.27
C GLU A 1008 12.31 1.41 6.86
N ILE A 1009 11.57 1.95 5.89
CA ILE A 1009 11.40 1.38 4.55
C ILE A 1009 11.66 2.47 3.49
N GLY A 1010 12.59 2.22 2.55
CA GLY A 1010 12.89 3.12 1.45
C GLY A 1010 13.89 4.24 1.77
N ALA A 1011 14.37 4.32 3.01
CA ALA A 1011 15.40 5.26 3.44
C ALA A 1011 16.74 5.03 2.72
N GLU A 1012 17.07 3.77 2.44
CA GLU A 1012 18.25 3.34 1.70
C GLU A 1012 18.32 3.98 0.30
N VAL A 1013 17.17 4.12 -0.38
CA VAL A 1013 17.09 4.78 -1.69
C VAL A 1013 17.40 6.28 -1.58
N TRP A 1014 16.92 6.96 -0.53
CA TRP A 1014 17.26 8.36 -0.30
C TRP A 1014 18.75 8.55 -0.03
N GLU A 1015 19.37 7.66 0.76
CA GLU A 1015 20.82 7.68 1.00
C GLU A 1015 21.60 7.47 -0.30
N HIS A 1016 21.26 6.43 -1.08
CA HIS A 1016 21.88 6.15 -2.37
C HIS A 1016 21.81 7.35 -3.32
N LEU A 1017 20.64 7.98 -3.47
CA LEU A 1017 20.47 9.14 -4.33
C LEU A 1017 21.34 10.32 -3.89
N LEU A 1018 21.34 10.66 -2.59
CA LEU A 1018 22.14 11.75 -2.03
C LEU A 1018 23.64 11.48 -2.19
N VAL A 1019 24.08 10.23 -2.10
CA VAL A 1019 25.47 9.81 -2.34
C VAL A 1019 25.84 9.84 -3.83
N MET A 1020 24.96 9.42 -4.74
CA MET A 1020 25.29 9.31 -6.18
C MET A 1020 25.26 10.64 -6.95
N ILE A 1021 24.48 11.63 -6.49
CA ILE A 1021 24.25 12.86 -7.25
C ILE A 1021 25.49 13.76 -7.28
N ARG A 1022 25.99 14.03 -8.49
CA ARG A 1022 27.11 14.95 -8.72
C ARG A 1022 26.70 16.41 -8.85
N CYS A 1023 25.54 16.72 -9.46
CA CYS A 1023 25.06 18.10 -9.62
C CYS A 1023 24.62 18.77 -8.30
N PRO A 1024 24.44 20.11 -8.26
CA PRO A 1024 23.82 20.81 -7.13
C PRO A 1024 22.41 20.28 -6.80
N PHE A 1025 22.02 20.36 -5.53
CA PHE A 1025 20.71 19.91 -5.08
C PHE A 1025 20.10 20.79 -3.98
N LEU A 1026 18.77 20.85 -3.91
CA LEU A 1026 18.03 21.37 -2.76
C LEU A 1026 17.41 20.21 -2.00
N ALA A 1027 17.69 20.10 -0.70
CA ALA A 1027 17.12 19.10 0.19
C ALA A 1027 16.12 19.79 1.14
N LEU A 1028 14.83 19.69 0.84
CA LEU A 1028 13.75 20.35 1.57
C LEU A 1028 13.20 19.43 2.66
N SER A 1029 12.93 19.96 3.85
CA SER A 1029 12.24 19.20 4.90
C SER A 1029 11.55 20.07 5.94
N ALA A 1030 10.52 19.54 6.61
CA ALA A 1030 9.90 20.14 7.79
C ALA A 1030 10.50 19.66 9.13
N THR A 1031 10.97 18.41 9.22
CA THR A 1031 11.09 17.66 10.48
C THR A 1031 12.45 16.95 10.58
N ILE A 1032 13.54 17.72 10.66
CA ILE A 1032 14.89 17.19 10.93
C ILE A 1032 15.37 17.71 12.28
N SER A 1033 15.63 16.82 13.23
CA SER A 1033 16.09 17.15 14.58
C SER A 1033 17.58 17.48 14.66
N ASN A 1034 18.41 16.90 13.77
CA ASN A 1034 19.86 17.01 13.75
C ASN A 1034 20.43 17.55 12.40
N PRO A 1035 19.92 18.68 11.85
CA PRO A 1035 20.22 19.08 10.47
C PRO A 1035 21.67 19.51 10.22
N GLY A 1036 22.41 19.89 11.27
CA GLY A 1036 23.86 20.12 11.20
C GLY A 1036 24.61 18.84 10.76
N HIS A 1037 24.36 17.72 11.44
CA HIS A 1037 25.00 16.44 11.16
C HIS A 1037 24.68 15.92 9.74
N LEU A 1038 23.42 16.05 9.30
CA LEU A 1038 23.04 15.73 7.92
C LEU A 1038 23.80 16.60 6.90
N THR A 1039 23.97 17.88 7.20
CA THR A 1039 24.71 18.81 6.33
C THR A 1039 26.21 18.47 6.27
N GLU A 1040 26.83 18.15 7.41
CA GLU A 1040 28.25 17.73 7.50
C GLU A 1040 28.53 16.44 6.71
N TRP A 1041 27.62 15.47 6.77
CA TRP A 1041 27.68 14.26 5.96
C TRP A 1041 27.58 14.58 4.46
N LEU A 1042 26.60 15.39 4.05
CA LEU A 1042 26.45 15.80 2.65
C LEU A 1042 27.63 16.64 2.12
N GLN A 1043 28.24 17.49 2.97
CA GLN A 1043 29.48 18.20 2.65
C GLN A 1043 30.64 17.21 2.42
N SER A 1044 30.75 16.18 3.25
CA SER A 1044 31.77 15.13 3.12
C SER A 1044 31.61 14.33 1.82
N VAL A 1045 30.37 13.98 1.45
CA VAL A 1045 30.03 13.34 0.16
C VAL A 1045 30.43 14.24 -1.03
N LYS A 1046 30.08 15.54 -1.00
CA LYS A 1046 30.47 16.46 -2.08
C LYS A 1046 31.97 16.72 -2.15
N TRP A 1047 32.67 16.70 -1.03
CA TRP A 1047 34.13 16.81 -0.98
C TRP A 1047 34.82 15.56 -1.58
N TYR A 1048 34.29 14.36 -1.33
CA TYR A 1048 34.74 13.14 -2.00
C TYR A 1048 34.60 13.24 -3.52
N TRP A 1049 33.41 13.62 -4.03
CA TRP A 1049 33.21 13.78 -5.47
C TRP A 1049 34.11 14.83 -6.10
N LYS A 1050 34.34 15.96 -5.41
CA LYS A 1050 35.28 16.99 -5.87
C LYS A 1050 36.68 16.41 -6.09
N GLN A 1051 37.19 15.60 -5.15
CA GLN A 1051 38.49 14.94 -5.31
C GLN A 1051 38.50 13.96 -6.48
N GLU A 1052 37.43 13.18 -6.67
CA GLU A 1052 37.39 12.18 -7.73
C GLU A 1052 37.27 12.83 -9.11
N ASP A 1053 36.49 13.88 -9.28
CA ASP A 1053 36.44 14.67 -10.52
C ASP A 1053 37.79 15.37 -10.79
N GLU A 1054 38.52 15.84 -9.76
CA GLU A 1054 39.90 16.32 -9.90
C GLU A 1054 40.88 15.22 -10.34
N ARG A 1055 40.76 13.99 -9.83
CA ARG A 1055 41.58 12.83 -10.20
C ARG A 1055 41.29 12.39 -11.64
N VAL A 1056 40.02 12.25 -12.00
CA VAL A 1056 39.57 11.94 -13.37
C VAL A 1056 40.06 13.02 -14.35
N GLY A 1057 39.97 14.29 -13.97
CA GLY A 1057 40.52 15.41 -14.75
C GLY A 1057 42.03 15.31 -14.99
N LYS A 1058 42.81 15.01 -13.94
CA LYS A 1058 44.28 14.79 -14.02
C LYS A 1058 44.62 13.58 -14.90
N ASN A 1059 43.89 12.48 -14.77
CA ASN A 1059 44.06 11.28 -15.59
C ASN A 1059 43.71 11.50 -17.07
N LEU A 1060 42.68 12.30 -17.36
CA LEU A 1060 42.32 12.66 -18.73
C LEU A 1060 43.35 13.63 -19.34
N ALA A 1061 43.91 14.55 -18.54
CA ALA A 1061 44.98 15.45 -18.96
C ALA A 1061 46.28 14.68 -19.25
N SER A 1062 46.68 13.73 -18.40
CA SER A 1062 47.89 12.92 -18.63
C SER A 1062 47.79 12.09 -19.91
N LYS A 1063 46.62 11.48 -20.21
CA LYS A 1063 46.37 10.78 -21.48
C LYS A 1063 46.48 11.69 -22.71
N ARG A 1064 46.13 12.98 -22.62
CA ARG A 1064 46.31 13.94 -23.74
C ARG A 1064 47.78 14.19 -24.10
N HIS A 1065 48.70 14.01 -23.16
CA HIS A 1065 50.15 14.15 -23.42
C HIS A 1065 50.79 12.88 -24.02
N ALA A 1066 50.09 11.73 -24.03
CA ALA A 1066 50.62 10.44 -24.49
C ALA A 1066 50.33 10.12 -25.98
N GLY A 1067 49.69 11.03 -26.72
CA GLY A 1067 49.62 11.01 -28.18
C GLY A 1067 48.35 10.41 -28.80
N TYR A 1068 47.40 11.27 -29.18
CA TYR A 1068 46.73 11.29 -30.49
C TYR A 1068 45.87 12.56 -30.58
N ARG A 1069 46.02 13.38 -31.63
CA ARG A 1069 45.14 14.55 -31.86
C ARG A 1069 43.83 14.11 -32.51
N ALA A 1070 42.89 13.60 -31.73
CA ALA A 1070 41.51 13.44 -32.16
C ALA A 1070 40.72 14.77 -31.97
N HIS A 1071 40.01 15.21 -33.01
CA HIS A 1071 39.08 16.34 -32.90
C HIS A 1071 37.86 15.93 -32.05
N VAL A 1072 37.84 16.36 -30.79
CA VAL A 1072 36.65 16.26 -29.93
C VAL A 1072 35.78 17.51 -30.13
N PRO A 1073 34.45 17.40 -30.28
CA PRO A 1073 33.55 18.55 -30.39
C PRO A 1073 33.70 19.50 -29.20
N LYS A 1074 33.65 20.80 -29.47
CA LYS A 1074 33.98 21.85 -28.49
C LYS A 1074 32.77 22.30 -27.66
N ASP A 1075 31.72 21.48 -27.62
CA ASP A 1075 30.39 21.79 -27.09
C ASP A 1075 30.02 20.90 -25.91
N CYS A 1076 30.78 21.04 -24.82
CA CYS A 1076 30.27 20.79 -23.49
C CYS A 1076 30.86 21.86 -22.57
N SER A 1077 30.20 23.01 -22.50
CA SER A 1077 30.52 24.05 -21.53
C SER A 1077 30.42 23.43 -20.14
N GLN A 1078 31.56 23.33 -19.45
CA GLN A 1078 31.58 22.91 -18.05
C GLN A 1078 30.78 23.94 -17.25
N GLY A 1079 29.52 23.57 -16.93
CA GLY A 1079 28.66 24.38 -16.08
C GLY A 1079 29.33 24.64 -14.73
N LYS A 1080 29.00 25.76 -14.10
CA LYS A 1080 29.56 26.14 -12.80
C LYS A 1080 29.11 25.15 -11.71
N GLN A 1081 29.88 24.07 -11.53
CA GLN A 1081 29.62 23.06 -10.50
C GLN A 1081 30.21 23.52 -9.17
N SER A 1082 29.37 24.10 -8.31
CA SER A 1082 29.73 24.26 -6.90
C SER A 1082 29.57 22.93 -6.17
N HIS A 1083 30.56 22.61 -5.33
CA HIS A 1083 30.54 21.44 -4.43
C HIS A 1083 30.20 21.83 -2.99
N LYS A 1084 29.74 23.08 -2.77
CA LYS A 1084 29.41 23.60 -1.45
C LYS A 1084 27.96 23.24 -1.09
N VAL A 1085 27.75 22.78 0.14
CA VAL A 1085 26.42 22.53 0.73
C VAL A 1085 26.23 23.52 1.89
N ARG A 1086 25.17 24.33 1.87
CA ARG A 1086 24.77 25.19 3.01
C ARG A 1086 23.66 24.54 3.82
N LEU A 1087 23.57 24.91 5.10
CA LEU A 1087 22.40 24.68 5.92
C LEU A 1087 21.61 25.99 5.99
N VAL A 1088 20.38 25.99 5.49
CA VAL A 1088 19.44 27.11 5.60
C VAL A 1088 18.38 26.72 6.62
N LEU A 1089 18.44 27.34 7.80
CA LEU A 1089 17.44 27.14 8.84
C LEU A 1089 16.36 28.22 8.74
N TYR A 1090 15.12 27.79 8.92
CA TYR A 1090 14.05 28.68 9.33
C TYR A 1090 14.33 29.17 10.76
N GLY A 1091 14.87 30.39 10.86
CA GLY A 1091 14.85 31.15 12.11
C GLY A 1091 13.47 31.75 12.37
N GLU A 1092 13.39 32.64 13.35
CA GLU A 1092 12.18 33.43 13.62
C GLU A 1092 11.68 34.11 12.34
N ARG A 1093 10.39 33.93 12.04
CA ARG A 1093 9.72 34.63 10.95
C ARG A 1093 9.64 36.08 11.37
N TYR A 1094 9.93 37.03 10.47
CA TYR A 1094 9.62 38.45 10.74
C TYR A 1094 8.13 38.66 11.06
N ASN A 1095 7.29 37.76 10.54
CA ASN A 1095 5.85 37.66 10.80
C ASN A 1095 5.47 36.68 11.94
N ASP A 1096 6.40 36.26 12.79
CA ASP A 1096 6.02 35.55 14.01
C ASP A 1096 5.14 36.47 14.86
N LEU A 1097 4.16 35.88 15.54
CA LEU A 1097 2.83 36.47 15.71
C LEU A 1097 2.75 37.65 16.70
N GLU A 1098 3.89 38.19 17.12
CA GLU A 1098 4.01 39.24 18.09
C GLU A 1098 3.36 40.53 17.59
N LYS A 1099 2.69 41.22 18.50
CA LYS A 1099 1.86 42.39 18.21
C LYS A 1099 2.33 43.54 19.05
N HIS A 1100 2.48 44.70 18.41
CA HIS A 1100 2.76 45.95 19.10
C HIS A 1100 1.52 46.39 19.89
N ILE A 1101 1.62 46.38 21.21
CA ILE A 1101 0.57 46.85 22.12
C ILE A 1101 0.98 48.19 22.71
N CYS A 1102 0.08 49.18 22.63
CA CYS A 1102 0.24 50.46 23.29
C CYS A 1102 0.14 50.26 24.82
N SER A 1103 1.26 50.46 25.52
CA SER A 1103 1.46 50.34 26.96
C SER A 1103 2.14 51.60 27.52
N ILE A 1104 2.32 51.66 28.84
CA ILE A 1104 2.97 52.78 29.53
C ILE A 1104 4.14 52.26 30.35
N ARG A 1105 5.29 52.92 30.22
CA ARG A 1105 6.40 52.80 31.16
C ARG A 1105 6.90 54.20 31.48
N HIS A 1106 7.15 54.50 32.75
CA HIS A 1106 7.76 55.77 33.18
C HIS A 1106 7.07 57.06 32.68
N ASN A 1107 5.74 57.05 32.55
CA ASN A 1107 4.88 58.14 32.00
C ASN A 1107 4.98 58.39 30.48
N ASP A 1108 5.80 57.67 29.73
CA ASP A 1108 5.82 57.71 28.27
C ASP A 1108 5.05 56.52 27.66
N ILE A 1109 4.55 56.71 26.43
CA ILE A 1109 3.87 55.65 25.67
C ILE A 1109 4.90 54.78 24.96
N TYR A 1110 4.85 53.48 25.21
CA TYR A 1110 5.66 52.48 24.53
C TYR A 1110 4.76 51.52 23.75
N PHE A 1111 5.24 51.09 22.59
CA PHE A 1111 4.68 49.93 21.90
C PHE A 1111 5.51 48.72 22.34
N ASP A 1112 5.00 47.96 23.30
CA ASP A 1112 5.66 46.77 23.83
C ASP A 1112 5.34 45.55 22.95
N HIS A 1113 6.33 44.66 22.80
CA HIS A 1113 6.22 43.42 22.03
C HIS A 1113 5.51 42.33 22.84
N PHE A 1114 4.42 41.78 22.30
CA PHE A 1114 3.65 40.72 22.97
C PHE A 1114 3.21 39.61 22.01
N HIS A 1115 3.54 38.36 22.35
CA HIS A 1115 3.00 37.16 21.71
C HIS A 1115 1.46 37.06 21.87
N PRO A 1116 0.67 36.56 20.89
CA PRO A 1116 -0.80 36.56 20.96
C PRO A 1116 -1.37 35.81 22.16
N CYS A 1117 -0.68 34.74 22.58
CA CYS A 1117 -1.09 33.95 23.73
C CYS A 1117 -0.91 34.67 25.07
N ALA A 1118 -0.26 35.84 25.12
CA ALA A 1118 -0.16 36.65 26.33
C ALA A 1118 -1.54 37.05 26.89
N ALA A 1119 -2.59 37.07 26.05
CA ALA A 1119 -3.98 37.25 26.49
C ALA A 1119 -4.48 36.16 27.48
N LEU A 1120 -3.80 35.01 27.53
CA LEU A 1120 -4.11 33.89 28.43
C LEU A 1120 -3.27 33.90 29.71
N THR A 1121 -2.23 34.73 29.80
CA THR A 1121 -1.25 34.75 30.90
C THR A 1121 -1.06 36.12 31.55
N ALA A 1122 -1.65 37.18 31.00
CA ALA A 1122 -1.60 38.53 31.55
C ALA A 1122 -2.66 38.71 32.66
N ASP A 1123 -2.30 38.33 33.88
CA ASP A 1123 -3.01 38.76 35.10
C ASP A 1123 -2.66 40.22 35.42
N HIS A 1124 -3.60 41.12 35.12
CA HIS A 1124 -3.60 42.55 35.47
C HIS A 1124 -5.03 43.03 35.76
#